data_AF-A0A9P9G3I7-F1
#
_entry.id   AF-A0A9P9G3I7-F1
#
_cell.length_a   1.000
_cell.length_b   1.000
_cell.length_c   1.000
_cell.angle_alpha   90.00
_cell.angle_beta   90.00
_cell.angle_gamma   90.00
#
_symmetry.space_group_name_H-M   'P 1'
#
loop_
_entity.id
_entity.type
_entity.pdbx_description
1 polymer ?
#
loop_
_entity_poly.entity_id
_entity_poly.type
_entity_poly.pdbx_seq_one_letter_code
_entity_poly.pdbx_strand_id
1 'polypeptide(L)'
;MGRAQGEFEALAHGLFEASGGKKSAFWDQFNSKYSAFKNQSICGFMVDATAKRGPEKEFMGSRTYDGIYANGNKAREAGDSTIMMTLRRTCNACIPGCVTAMVVSLSFSVIVVCTCLSKLIHLYTYVGTVPHVALILFLPSVLLPDIVVICLSRLFLSRKRTTITYISRLLGCTFSLILLVATAFHATFYYETGTEVTWTNAQRYVRDKDGIKLLLSGSNSAIVCVILILGISWFSQTHLYQYAGRSLNMITAPLLRAPQLWNMCKRRRGCHSVEDAYDYQSFINFQTGNSHGKVYLDLPPQANTGRSRRYPKILALAIFLYLALTASLRPSSPYSQMSASLPITMLQMIGSHSDSPANRYTFSRNPWPFPQLIHTTNWEKPKGYFKGWAPGDNSILAQMYRDRLPTWLPETSPVGFCKWLSTNHSNQVNREVGYGGDTGRVCHETKVDGMFYNPVNDPLRITNQDESILDILSDTFRNGTVKIKHVALIMLESTREELFPLQQGSDMHNIILDTHKGRKDGDDVNAFLSQLTPVAEKITGKSGCWKRTNGSDLAKVPIPEWNGTTQDGYGGINVIGGFAAASLSFKSLAATHCGVWPMPVDSFQESEAQSYQPCISQILHLFNQNKGAKTASNDFLEQKWLTAFFQSITDKYDRQDIFNNEMGFEEIVTKDVLEQRAKARSDWEEINYFGYPETTLKTQVRELIEKVQREKKRMFFSHFTSTTHHPWGLPRDFKKIEYVNTQENMGWHRDFNSYLNTVRFQDAWLGELLQLFELHGIANETLVVLVGDHGQAFREDITTRTGTYKNGHVSNFRVPITFRHPHIPRVQYEANATSISILPTILDLLINTGSLNRKDMAVASDLLHDYEGQSLIRPYKSSRNGCRAWNFGVINSGAGMLSVTSADAPWRLVIPLDRACQWRFTDLKNDPLELEPLEKWSLEQLVGDVRNLYGEEASQWVVQADAVAQWWTWERERLWGYKSTK
;
A
#
# COMPACT_ATOMS: atom_id res chain seq x y z
N MET A 1 -21.60 -35.76 5.66
CA MET A 1 -21.31 -35.80 4.22
C MET A 1 -22.06 -34.72 3.45
N GLY A 2 -23.38 -34.54 3.64
CA GLY A 2 -24.13 -33.44 2.97
C GLY A 2 -23.61 -32.01 3.23
N ARG A 3 -22.97 -31.75 4.38
CA ARG A 3 -22.39 -30.43 4.71
C ARG A 3 -21.08 -30.13 3.96
N ALA A 4 -20.25 -31.16 3.70
CA ALA A 4 -19.02 -31.02 2.91
C ALA A 4 -19.33 -30.93 1.40
N GLN A 5 -20.43 -31.52 0.96
CA GLN A 5 -20.96 -31.38 -0.39
C GLN A 5 -21.50 -29.96 -0.61
N GLY A 6 -22.21 -29.39 0.37
CA GLY A 6 -22.65 -27.99 0.34
C GLY A 6 -21.50 -26.97 0.40
N GLU A 7 -20.40 -27.26 1.11
CA GLU A 7 -19.21 -26.41 1.13
C GLU A 7 -18.43 -26.46 -0.20
N PHE A 8 -18.41 -27.61 -0.88
CA PHE A 8 -17.81 -27.74 -2.21
C PHE A 8 -18.68 -27.10 -3.31
N GLU A 9 -20.00 -27.20 -3.18
CA GLU A 9 -20.97 -26.50 -4.05
C GLU A 9 -20.89 -24.98 -3.84
N ALA A 10 -20.73 -24.49 -2.60
CA ALA A 10 -20.52 -23.08 -2.30
C ALA A 10 -19.17 -22.55 -2.82
N LEU A 11 -18.11 -23.35 -2.72
CA LEU A 11 -16.79 -23.01 -3.29
C LEU A 11 -16.84 -22.97 -4.83
N ALA A 12 -17.54 -23.92 -5.46
CA ALA A 12 -17.72 -23.96 -6.91
C ALA A 12 -18.62 -22.81 -7.40
N HIS A 13 -19.68 -22.46 -6.68
CA HIS A 13 -20.50 -21.29 -6.97
C HIS A 13 -19.73 -19.97 -6.80
N GLY A 14 -18.93 -19.86 -5.73
CA GLY A 14 -18.06 -18.70 -5.50
C GLY A 14 -16.98 -18.55 -6.57
N LEU A 15 -16.39 -19.66 -7.05
CA LEU A 15 -15.43 -19.66 -8.17
C LEU A 15 -16.09 -19.36 -9.52
N PHE A 16 -17.35 -19.78 -9.73
CA PHE A 16 -18.12 -19.47 -10.94
C PHE A 16 -18.49 -17.98 -11.00
N GLU A 17 -18.96 -17.41 -9.89
CA GLU A 17 -19.24 -15.96 -9.78
C GLU A 17 -17.97 -15.12 -9.91
N ALA A 18 -16.86 -15.55 -9.30
CA ALA A 18 -15.56 -14.88 -9.42
C ALA A 18 -14.97 -14.90 -10.85
N SER A 19 -15.42 -15.83 -11.71
CA SER A 19 -14.99 -15.94 -13.11
C SER A 19 -15.82 -15.11 -14.11
N GLY A 20 -16.76 -14.29 -13.62
CA GLY A 20 -17.62 -13.45 -14.46
C GLY A 20 -18.64 -14.24 -15.28
N GLY A 21 -18.98 -15.47 -14.87
CA GLY A 21 -20.08 -16.26 -15.44
C GLY A 21 -19.89 -16.80 -16.87
N LYS A 22 -18.70 -16.68 -17.47
CA LYS A 22 -18.45 -17.18 -18.84
C LYS A 22 -18.18 -18.69 -18.82
N LYS A 23 -19.09 -19.48 -19.40
CA LYS A 23 -18.91 -20.92 -19.65
C LYS A 23 -17.71 -21.15 -20.57
N SER A 24 -16.74 -21.94 -20.11
CA SER A 24 -15.59 -22.43 -20.88
C SER A 24 -15.69 -23.94 -21.06
N ALA A 25 -14.95 -24.51 -22.03
CA ALA A 25 -14.90 -25.96 -22.26
C ALA A 25 -14.47 -26.76 -21.02
N PHE A 26 -13.77 -26.12 -20.07
CA PHE A 26 -13.46 -26.68 -18.75
C PHE A 26 -14.72 -26.95 -17.92
N TRP A 27 -15.73 -26.07 -17.97
CA TRP A 27 -16.99 -26.23 -17.24
C TRP A 27 -17.89 -27.33 -17.81
N ASP A 28 -17.88 -27.55 -19.13
CA ASP A 28 -18.60 -28.67 -19.75
C ASP A 28 -17.93 -30.01 -19.42
N GLN A 29 -16.60 -30.03 -19.38
CA GLN A 29 -15.84 -31.20 -18.94
C GLN A 29 -16.00 -31.46 -17.42
N PHE A 30 -16.09 -30.40 -16.62
CA PHE A 30 -16.40 -30.47 -15.19
C PHE A 30 -17.83 -30.96 -14.95
N ASN A 31 -18.84 -30.44 -15.65
CA ASN A 31 -20.24 -30.88 -15.52
C ASN A 31 -20.47 -32.30 -16.04
N SER A 32 -19.79 -32.71 -17.10
CA SER A 32 -19.79 -34.09 -17.61
C SER A 32 -19.20 -35.05 -16.57
N LYS A 33 -18.05 -34.70 -15.97
CA LYS A 33 -17.43 -35.50 -14.91
C LYS A 33 -18.21 -35.44 -13.59
N TYR A 34 -18.85 -34.32 -13.27
CA TYR A 34 -19.69 -34.14 -12.09
C TYR A 34 -21.01 -34.90 -12.18
N SER A 35 -21.66 -34.93 -13.36
CA SER A 35 -22.87 -35.73 -13.60
C SER A 35 -22.56 -37.23 -13.57
N ALA A 36 -21.38 -37.64 -14.06
CA ALA A 36 -20.88 -39.01 -13.90
C ALA A 36 -20.59 -39.36 -12.43
N PHE A 37 -20.12 -38.39 -11.63
CA PHE A 37 -19.83 -38.54 -10.20
C PHE A 37 -21.11 -38.59 -9.34
N LYS A 38 -22.16 -37.84 -9.72
CA LYS A 38 -23.45 -37.78 -9.00
C LYS A 38 -24.27 -39.08 -9.12
N ASN A 39 -24.04 -39.87 -10.18
CA ASN A 39 -24.78 -41.11 -10.47
C ASN A 39 -24.06 -42.40 -10.00
N GLN A 40 -22.93 -42.31 -9.29
CA GLN A 40 -22.23 -43.49 -8.76
C GLN A 40 -22.17 -43.46 -7.23
N SER A 41 -22.57 -44.58 -6.60
CA SER A 41 -22.35 -44.76 -5.17
C SER A 41 -20.85 -44.95 -4.88
N ILE A 42 -20.37 -44.37 -3.79
CA ILE A 42 -18.96 -44.34 -3.36
C ILE A 42 -18.30 -45.74 -3.26
N CYS A 43 -19.08 -46.83 -3.17
CA CYS A 43 -18.55 -48.20 -3.20
C CYS A 43 -18.08 -48.67 -4.60
N GLY A 44 -18.60 -48.08 -5.70
CA GLY A 44 -18.22 -48.48 -7.06
C GLY A 44 -16.84 -47.98 -7.47
N PHE A 45 -16.43 -46.79 -7.00
CA PHE A 45 -15.17 -46.16 -7.39
C PHE A 45 -13.93 -46.87 -6.81
N MET A 46 -14.08 -47.59 -5.69
CA MET A 46 -12.95 -48.30 -5.05
C MET A 46 -12.70 -49.71 -5.59
N VAL A 47 -13.63 -50.31 -6.35
CA VAL A 47 -13.42 -51.64 -6.97
C VAL A 47 -12.73 -51.50 -8.34
N ASP A 48 -13.06 -50.45 -9.10
CA ASP A 48 -12.53 -50.24 -10.46
C ASP A 48 -11.06 -49.78 -10.48
N ALA A 49 -10.59 -49.12 -9.42
CA ALA A 49 -9.21 -48.61 -9.34
C ALA A 49 -8.16 -49.67 -8.99
N THR A 50 -8.57 -50.85 -8.52
CA THR A 50 -7.68 -51.98 -8.19
C THR A 50 -7.48 -52.99 -9.32
N ALA A 51 -8.22 -52.89 -10.43
CA ALA A 51 -8.19 -53.91 -11.50
C ALA A 51 -7.30 -53.58 -12.71
N LYS A 52 -6.52 -52.49 -12.71
CA LYS A 52 -5.67 -52.11 -13.87
C LYS A 52 -4.18 -52.07 -13.55
N ARG A 53 -3.54 -53.25 -13.44
CA ARG A 53 -2.12 -53.48 -13.79
C ARG A 53 -1.88 -54.95 -14.19
N GLY A 54 -1.52 -55.19 -15.46
CA GLY A 54 -0.93 -56.44 -15.97
C GLY A 54 -1.42 -56.84 -17.38
N PRO A 55 -0.54 -56.95 -18.41
CA PRO A 55 -0.94 -57.20 -19.80
C PRO A 55 -0.85 -58.67 -20.26
N GLU A 56 -1.60 -58.97 -21.33
CA GLU A 56 -1.47 -60.03 -22.37
C GLU A 56 -1.39 -61.52 -21.98
N LYS A 57 -2.38 -62.32 -22.43
CA LYS A 57 -2.28 -63.21 -23.62
C LYS A 57 -3.51 -64.14 -23.75
N GLU A 58 -4.16 -64.02 -24.92
CA GLU A 58 -4.60 -65.09 -25.82
C GLU A 58 -5.41 -66.34 -25.37
N PHE A 59 -6.44 -66.59 -26.20
CA PHE A 59 -7.01 -67.86 -26.67
C PHE A 59 -8.22 -68.55 -25.97
N MET A 60 -9.30 -68.58 -26.76
CA MET A 60 -10.37 -69.59 -26.96
C MET A 60 -10.78 -70.57 -25.85
N GLY A 61 -12.10 -70.61 -25.61
CA GLY A 61 -12.90 -71.76 -26.07
C GLY A 61 -13.51 -72.72 -25.04
N SER A 62 -14.85 -72.82 -25.13
CA SER A 62 -15.69 -74.02 -24.88
C SER A 62 -15.96 -74.42 -23.41
N ARG A 63 -17.24 -74.48 -22.99
CA ARG A 63 -18.11 -75.69 -22.83
C ARG A 63 -17.53 -76.66 -21.78
N THR A 64 -18.25 -77.14 -20.76
CA THR A 64 -19.52 -77.89 -20.77
C THR A 64 -19.95 -78.25 -19.32
N TYR A 65 -21.27 -78.25 -19.09
CA TYR A 65 -22.12 -79.24 -18.40
C TYR A 65 -21.96 -79.61 -16.90
N ASP A 66 -23.03 -79.25 -16.17
CA ASP A 66 -24.02 -80.07 -15.46
C ASP A 66 -23.71 -80.98 -14.27
N GLY A 67 -24.42 -80.65 -13.18
CA GLY A 67 -25.26 -81.57 -12.39
C GLY A 67 -24.61 -82.14 -11.13
N ILE A 68 -25.31 -82.46 -10.04
CA ILE A 68 -26.74 -82.43 -9.68
C ILE A 68 -26.77 -82.79 -8.16
N TYR A 69 -27.69 -82.19 -7.40
CA TYR A 69 -28.34 -82.67 -6.16
C TYR A 69 -27.59 -82.78 -4.81
N ALA A 70 -28.05 -81.88 -3.93
CA ALA A 70 -28.87 -82.17 -2.73
C ALA A 70 -28.23 -82.50 -1.37
N ASN A 71 -28.65 -81.64 -0.44
CA ASN A 71 -28.99 -81.82 0.97
C ASN A 71 -27.90 -81.90 2.04
N GLY A 72 -28.00 -80.93 2.96
CA GLY A 72 -27.73 -81.12 4.38
C GLY A 72 -26.45 -80.47 4.89
N ASN A 73 -26.54 -79.23 5.38
CA ASN A 73 -26.14 -78.93 6.76
C ASN A 73 -26.48 -77.50 7.19
N LYS A 74 -27.54 -77.39 7.99
CA LYS A 74 -27.76 -76.32 8.97
C LYS A 74 -26.66 -76.39 10.03
N ALA A 75 -25.50 -75.76 9.80
CA ALA A 75 -24.53 -75.46 10.87
C ALA A 75 -23.43 -74.45 10.46
N ARG A 76 -23.64 -73.59 9.46
CA ARG A 76 -22.60 -72.64 9.00
C ARG A 76 -23.04 -71.21 8.69
N GLU A 77 -24.28 -70.83 9.00
CA GLU A 77 -24.79 -69.47 8.74
C GLU A 77 -24.74 -68.49 9.92
N ALA A 78 -24.37 -68.94 11.14
CA ALA A 78 -24.24 -68.04 12.29
C ALA A 78 -22.81 -67.45 12.49
N GLY A 79 -21.78 -68.10 11.90
CA GLY A 79 -20.38 -67.66 12.01
C GLY A 79 -20.02 -66.54 11.03
N ASP A 80 -20.47 -66.64 9.77
CA ASP A 80 -20.08 -65.70 8.72
C ASP A 80 -20.83 -64.37 8.75
N SER A 81 -22.07 -64.32 9.25
CA SER A 81 -22.79 -63.04 9.42
C SER A 81 -22.20 -62.20 10.57
N THR A 82 -21.69 -62.86 11.61
CA THR A 82 -21.03 -62.21 12.76
C THR A 82 -19.65 -61.71 12.38
N ILE A 83 -18.87 -62.46 11.59
CA ILE A 83 -17.55 -62.02 11.09
C ILE A 83 -17.69 -60.91 10.05
N MET A 84 -18.65 -61.00 9.10
CA MET A 84 -18.94 -59.91 8.16
C MET A 84 -19.52 -58.66 8.85
N MET A 85 -20.43 -58.79 9.82
CA MET A 85 -20.92 -57.63 10.58
C MET A 85 -19.83 -57.02 11.46
N THR A 86 -18.93 -57.83 12.03
CA THR A 86 -17.81 -57.34 12.83
C THR A 86 -16.78 -56.66 11.93
N LEU A 87 -16.42 -57.22 10.77
CA LEU A 87 -15.54 -56.59 9.77
C LEU A 87 -16.14 -55.30 9.19
N ARG A 88 -17.45 -55.27 8.93
CA ARG A 88 -18.17 -54.08 8.44
C ARG A 88 -18.34 -53.02 9.52
N ARG A 89 -18.51 -53.41 10.80
CA ARG A 89 -18.47 -52.50 11.97
C ARG A 89 -17.06 -52.00 12.28
N THR A 90 -16.02 -52.82 12.14
CA THR A 90 -14.62 -52.38 12.31
C THR A 90 -14.15 -51.50 11.15
N CYS A 91 -14.54 -51.77 9.90
CA CYS A 91 -14.29 -50.87 8.78
C CYS A 91 -15.03 -49.54 8.94
N ASN A 92 -16.33 -49.56 9.29
CA ASN A 92 -17.10 -48.33 9.54
C ASN A 92 -16.65 -47.54 10.78
N ALA A 93 -15.95 -48.17 11.75
CA ALA A 93 -15.32 -47.49 12.89
C ALA A 93 -13.88 -47.03 12.61
N CYS A 94 -13.16 -47.69 11.71
CA CYS A 94 -11.80 -47.34 11.29
C CYS A 94 -11.77 -46.22 10.24
N ILE A 95 -12.72 -46.16 9.31
CA ILE A 95 -12.78 -45.12 8.27
C ILE A 95 -12.86 -43.70 8.89
N PRO A 96 -13.72 -43.40 9.87
CA PRO A 96 -13.72 -42.10 10.54
C PRO A 96 -12.41 -41.82 11.28
N GLY A 97 -11.78 -42.85 11.86
CA GLY A 97 -10.50 -42.75 12.56
C GLY A 97 -9.32 -42.43 11.64
N CYS A 98 -9.24 -43.06 10.47
CA CYS A 98 -8.24 -42.81 9.43
C CYS A 98 -8.43 -41.43 8.79
N VAL A 99 -9.66 -41.06 8.45
CA VAL A 99 -9.99 -39.72 7.93
C VAL A 99 -9.62 -38.65 8.96
N THR A 100 -9.95 -38.85 10.24
CA THR A 100 -9.58 -37.89 11.30
C THR A 100 -8.06 -37.81 11.49
N ALA A 101 -7.35 -38.95 11.44
CA ALA A 101 -5.90 -38.99 11.59
C ALA A 101 -5.17 -38.31 10.42
N MET A 102 -5.74 -38.41 9.22
CA MET A 102 -5.28 -37.79 7.98
C MET A 102 -5.53 -36.28 7.97
N VAL A 103 -6.74 -35.84 8.34
CA VAL A 103 -7.05 -34.40 8.49
C VAL A 103 -6.11 -33.75 9.51
N VAL A 104 -5.88 -34.39 10.66
CA VAL A 104 -4.97 -33.88 11.69
C VAL A 104 -3.53 -33.80 11.20
N SER A 105 -3.03 -34.79 10.46
CA SER A 105 -1.68 -34.73 9.88
C SER A 105 -1.56 -33.68 8.79
N LEU A 106 -2.58 -33.56 7.93
CA LEU A 106 -2.62 -32.59 6.84
C LEU A 106 -2.65 -31.16 7.39
N SER A 107 -3.54 -30.85 8.33
CA SER A 107 -3.62 -29.52 8.97
C SER A 107 -2.32 -29.15 9.67
N PHE A 108 -1.65 -30.10 10.33
CA PHE A 108 -0.33 -29.85 10.92
C PHE A 108 0.73 -29.56 9.85
N SER A 109 0.71 -30.34 8.76
CA SER A 109 1.61 -30.14 7.62
C SER A 109 1.44 -28.75 7.01
N VAL A 110 0.20 -28.32 6.78
CA VAL A 110 -0.15 -26.99 6.27
C VAL A 110 0.42 -25.90 7.18
N ILE A 111 0.26 -26.01 8.49
CA ILE A 111 0.82 -25.03 9.43
C ILE A 111 2.34 -24.93 9.30
N VAL A 112 3.03 -26.07 9.26
CA VAL A 112 4.50 -26.10 9.13
C VAL A 112 4.96 -25.50 7.81
N VAL A 113 4.35 -25.91 6.68
CA VAL A 113 4.70 -25.39 5.35
C VAL A 113 4.45 -23.88 5.27
N CYS A 114 3.31 -23.41 5.78
CA CYS A 114 2.98 -21.98 5.81
C CYS A 114 3.94 -21.15 6.67
N THR A 115 4.27 -21.64 7.86
CA THR A 115 5.21 -20.97 8.78
C THR A 115 6.61 -20.91 8.16
N CYS A 116 7.07 -22.01 7.53
CA CYS A 116 8.35 -22.03 6.84
C CYS A 116 8.37 -21.10 5.61
N LEU A 117 7.33 -21.12 4.78
CA LEU A 117 7.26 -20.29 3.57
C LEU A 117 7.24 -18.80 3.93
N SER A 118 6.40 -18.38 4.88
CA SER A 118 6.38 -17.01 5.37
C SER A 118 7.73 -16.58 5.96
N LYS A 119 8.39 -17.46 6.73
CA LYS A 119 9.73 -17.19 7.28
C LYS A 119 10.80 -17.08 6.19
N LEU A 120 10.73 -17.90 5.15
CA LEU A 120 11.67 -17.83 4.03
C LEU A 120 11.54 -16.50 3.28
N ILE A 121 10.31 -16.05 3.02
CA ILE A 121 10.04 -14.73 2.43
C ILE A 121 10.65 -13.65 3.33
N HIS A 122 10.34 -13.68 4.63
CA HIS A 122 10.90 -12.73 5.60
C HIS A 122 12.43 -12.69 5.57
N LEU A 123 13.09 -13.84 5.70
CA LEU A 123 14.56 -13.90 5.67
C LEU A 123 15.13 -13.41 4.35
N TYR A 124 14.49 -13.73 3.23
CA TYR A 124 14.92 -13.28 1.90
C TYR A 124 14.82 -11.75 1.76
N THR A 125 13.80 -11.11 2.31
CA THR A 125 13.68 -9.64 2.32
C THR A 125 14.86 -8.96 3.02
N TYR A 126 15.40 -9.53 4.10
CA TYR A 126 16.46 -8.91 4.90
C TYR A 126 17.87 -9.44 4.62
N VAL A 127 18.03 -10.54 3.89
CA VAL A 127 19.35 -11.23 3.72
C VAL A 127 20.42 -10.32 3.13
N GLY A 128 20.05 -9.43 2.22
CA GLY A 128 20.95 -8.46 1.59
C GLY A 128 21.29 -7.26 2.48
N THR A 129 20.56 -7.06 3.58
CA THR A 129 20.68 -5.87 4.45
C THR A 129 21.56 -6.10 5.67
N VAL A 130 22.00 -7.35 5.91
CA VAL A 130 22.82 -7.74 7.07
C VAL A 130 24.06 -8.53 6.65
N PRO A 131 25.19 -8.42 7.38
CA PRO A 131 26.37 -9.23 7.10
C PRO A 131 26.08 -10.73 7.23
N HIS A 132 26.52 -11.54 6.27
CA HIS A 132 26.25 -12.99 6.23
C HIS A 132 26.74 -13.73 7.49
N VAL A 133 27.88 -13.32 8.06
CA VAL A 133 28.41 -13.92 9.30
C VAL A 133 27.48 -13.65 10.49
N ALA A 134 26.97 -12.43 10.62
CA ALA A 134 26.04 -12.07 11.68
C ALA A 134 24.69 -12.78 11.50
N LEU A 135 24.23 -12.92 10.25
CA LEU A 135 23.04 -13.71 9.93
C LEU A 135 23.18 -15.17 10.40
N ILE A 136 24.29 -15.85 10.06
CA ILE A 136 24.53 -17.25 10.47
C ILE A 136 24.55 -17.38 12.00
N LEU A 137 25.22 -16.44 12.68
CA LEU A 137 25.30 -16.42 14.14
C LEU A 137 23.92 -16.30 14.80
N PHE A 138 23.09 -15.36 14.33
CA PHE A 138 21.81 -15.06 14.99
C PHE A 138 20.64 -15.91 14.47
N LEU A 139 20.78 -16.62 13.34
CA LEU A 139 19.71 -17.39 12.70
C LEU A 139 18.96 -18.34 13.66
N PRO A 140 19.61 -19.11 14.55
CA PRO A 140 18.89 -19.99 15.48
C PRO A 140 17.95 -19.23 16.43
N SER A 141 18.33 -18.04 16.88
CA SER A 141 17.47 -17.17 17.71
C SER A 141 16.33 -16.54 16.91
N VAL A 142 16.55 -16.30 15.62
CA VAL A 142 15.56 -15.72 14.70
C VAL A 142 14.44 -16.73 14.39
N LEU A 143 14.76 -18.02 14.29
CA LEU A 143 13.81 -19.10 14.02
C LEU A 143 13.03 -19.58 15.28
N LEU A 144 13.43 -19.13 16.48
CA LEU A 144 12.86 -19.62 17.73
C LEU A 144 11.33 -19.43 17.83
N PRO A 145 10.74 -18.27 17.46
CA PRO A 145 9.28 -18.09 17.53
C PRO A 145 8.52 -19.06 16.63
N ASP A 146 9.03 -19.34 15.43
CA ASP A 146 8.43 -20.29 14.49
C ASP A 146 8.47 -21.73 15.02
N ILE A 147 9.58 -22.12 15.65
CA ILE A 147 9.72 -23.42 16.32
C ILE A 147 8.68 -23.56 17.45
N VAL A 148 8.47 -22.50 18.24
CA VAL A 148 7.46 -22.48 19.30
C VAL A 148 6.06 -22.66 18.74
N VAL A 149 5.70 -21.93 17.67
CA VAL A 149 4.42 -22.09 16.98
C VAL A 149 4.24 -23.55 16.53
N ILE A 150 5.22 -24.14 15.85
CA ILE A 150 5.15 -25.52 15.36
C ILE A 150 4.97 -26.52 16.52
N CYS A 151 5.72 -26.34 17.63
CA CYS A 151 5.60 -27.19 18.81
C CYS A 151 4.22 -27.08 19.46
N LEU A 152 3.68 -25.87 19.61
CA LEU A 152 2.35 -25.63 20.16
C LEU A 152 1.28 -26.25 19.25
N SER A 153 1.32 -25.99 17.93
CA SER A 153 0.39 -26.58 16.98
C SER A 153 0.42 -28.11 17.02
N ARG A 154 1.60 -28.72 17.22
CA ARG A 154 1.71 -30.19 17.38
C ARG A 154 1.03 -30.71 18.65
N LEU A 155 1.02 -29.93 19.73
CA LEU A 155 0.33 -30.25 20.98
C LEU A 155 -1.19 -30.12 20.82
N PHE A 156 -1.68 -29.06 20.18
CA PHE A 156 -3.11 -28.84 19.91
C PHE A 156 -3.68 -29.88 18.93
N LEU A 157 -2.92 -30.28 17.90
CA LEU A 157 -3.29 -31.28 16.90
C LEU A 157 -2.89 -32.71 17.32
N SER A 158 -3.29 -33.12 18.53
CA SER A 158 -3.00 -34.46 19.06
C SER A 158 -4.00 -35.53 18.56
N ARG A 159 -3.51 -36.74 18.32
CA ARG A 159 -4.33 -37.93 17.97
C ARG A 159 -5.04 -38.58 19.18
N LYS A 160 -4.90 -38.04 20.40
CA LYS A 160 -5.56 -38.58 21.61
C LYS A 160 -7.09 -38.38 21.56
N ARG A 161 -7.88 -39.28 22.12
CA ARG A 161 -9.36 -39.21 22.11
C ARG A 161 -9.88 -38.76 23.48
N THR A 162 -10.04 -37.45 23.66
CA THR A 162 -10.66 -36.78 24.82
C THR A 162 -11.54 -35.61 24.36
N THR A 163 -12.51 -35.16 25.15
CA THR A 163 -13.38 -34.02 24.80
C THR A 163 -12.57 -32.74 24.50
N ILE A 164 -11.55 -32.47 25.32
CA ILE A 164 -10.62 -31.34 25.13
C ILE A 164 -9.90 -31.44 23.78
N THR A 165 -9.51 -32.64 23.37
CA THR A 165 -8.82 -32.85 22.09
C THR A 165 -9.74 -32.73 20.86
N TYR A 166 -11.06 -32.82 21.00
CA TYR A 166 -11.96 -32.51 19.89
C TYR A 166 -12.02 -31.01 19.62
N ILE A 167 -12.15 -30.20 20.68
CA ILE A 167 -12.13 -28.74 20.58
C ILE A 167 -10.76 -28.26 20.08
N SER A 168 -9.66 -28.80 20.61
CA SER A 168 -8.31 -28.43 20.18
C SER A 168 -8.03 -28.76 18.71
N ARG A 169 -8.61 -29.86 18.19
CA ARG A 169 -8.52 -30.21 16.77
C ARG A 169 -9.29 -29.26 15.89
N LEU A 170 -10.53 -28.92 16.27
CA LEU A 170 -11.34 -27.98 15.51
C LEU A 170 -10.60 -26.63 15.41
N LEU A 171 -10.13 -26.10 16.55
CA LEU A 171 -9.35 -24.88 16.59
C LEU A 171 -8.06 -24.98 15.76
N GLY A 172 -7.34 -26.10 15.83
CA GLY A 172 -6.14 -26.34 15.04
C GLY A 172 -6.40 -26.41 13.54
N CYS A 173 -7.51 -27.02 13.11
CA CYS A 173 -7.92 -27.05 11.71
C CYS A 173 -8.32 -25.65 11.22
N THR A 174 -9.11 -24.90 11.99
CA THR A 174 -9.46 -23.51 11.67
C THR A 174 -8.21 -22.64 11.58
N PHE A 175 -7.29 -22.78 12.53
CA PHE A 175 -6.00 -22.08 12.51
C PHE A 175 -5.19 -22.44 11.25
N SER A 176 -5.16 -23.71 10.82
CA SER A 176 -4.47 -24.11 9.59
C SER A 176 -5.06 -23.45 8.33
N LEU A 177 -6.39 -23.27 8.27
CA LEU A 177 -7.05 -22.61 7.15
C LEU A 177 -6.76 -21.11 7.13
N ILE A 178 -6.86 -20.44 8.29
CA ILE A 178 -6.53 -19.02 8.44
C ILE A 178 -5.08 -18.76 8.01
N LEU A 179 -4.15 -19.60 8.48
CA LEU A 179 -2.74 -19.46 8.17
C LEU A 179 -2.44 -19.73 6.69
N LEU A 180 -3.16 -20.66 6.05
CA LEU A 180 -3.07 -20.91 4.61
C LEU A 180 -3.46 -19.68 3.80
N VAL A 181 -4.62 -19.08 4.09
CA VAL A 181 -5.10 -17.87 3.41
C VAL A 181 -4.13 -16.70 3.63
N ALA A 182 -3.70 -16.50 4.88
CA ALA A 182 -2.77 -15.43 5.22
C ALA A 182 -1.40 -15.60 4.55
N THR A 183 -0.87 -16.82 4.49
CA THR A 183 0.42 -17.08 3.84
C THR A 183 0.31 -16.91 2.32
N ALA A 184 -0.79 -17.37 1.72
CA ALA A 184 -1.04 -17.15 0.29
C ALA A 184 -1.11 -15.65 -0.02
N PHE A 185 -1.87 -14.90 0.77
CA PHE A 185 -1.95 -13.44 0.65
C PHE A 185 -0.57 -12.77 0.80
N HIS A 186 0.19 -13.11 1.85
CA HIS A 186 1.52 -12.56 2.09
C HIS A 186 2.50 -12.87 0.95
N ALA A 187 2.52 -14.12 0.47
CA ALA A 187 3.40 -14.54 -0.62
C ALA A 187 3.03 -13.90 -1.96
N THR A 188 1.73 -13.80 -2.26
CA THR A 188 1.27 -13.11 -3.46
C THR A 188 1.57 -11.61 -3.38
N PHE A 189 1.29 -10.95 -2.26
CA PHE A 189 1.61 -9.54 -2.09
C PHE A 189 3.11 -9.26 -2.27
N TYR A 190 3.96 -10.12 -1.72
CA TYR A 190 5.41 -10.04 -1.92
C TYR A 190 5.81 -10.26 -3.38
N TYR A 191 5.18 -11.21 -4.08
CA TYR A 191 5.44 -11.46 -5.49
C TYR A 191 5.06 -10.27 -6.38
N GLU A 192 3.91 -9.64 -6.12
CA GLU A 192 3.42 -8.50 -6.91
C GLU A 192 4.19 -7.20 -6.61
N THR A 193 4.60 -6.94 -5.36
CA THR A 193 5.18 -5.64 -4.95
C THR A 193 6.68 -5.67 -4.65
N GLY A 194 7.24 -6.85 -4.33
CA GLY A 194 8.59 -6.98 -3.76
C GLY A 194 8.70 -6.54 -2.30
N THR A 195 7.58 -6.28 -1.63
CA THR A 195 7.54 -5.80 -0.24
C THR A 195 6.60 -6.63 0.63
N GLU A 196 6.79 -6.59 1.95
CA GLU A 196 5.95 -7.31 2.90
C GLU A 196 4.72 -6.50 3.30
N VAL A 197 3.57 -7.17 3.33
CA VAL A 197 2.32 -6.54 3.77
C VAL A 197 2.35 -6.26 5.26
N THR A 198 1.95 -5.05 5.65
CA THR A 198 1.66 -4.75 7.05
C THR A 198 0.23 -5.19 7.35
N TRP A 199 0.06 -6.06 8.36
CA TRP A 199 -1.24 -6.68 8.66
C TRP A 199 -2.33 -5.69 9.10
N THR A 200 -1.95 -4.52 9.62
CA THR A 200 -2.88 -3.40 9.90
C THR A 200 -3.51 -2.86 8.61
N ASN A 201 -2.73 -2.70 7.55
CA ASN A 201 -3.23 -2.25 6.24
C ASN A 201 -4.10 -3.34 5.59
N ALA A 202 -3.69 -4.61 5.72
CA ALA A 202 -4.48 -5.74 5.24
C ALA A 202 -5.89 -5.75 5.84
N GLN A 203 -6.02 -5.47 7.14
CA GLN A 203 -7.32 -5.37 7.80
C GLN A 203 -8.19 -4.25 7.23
N ARG A 204 -7.60 -3.11 6.84
CA ARG A 204 -8.32 -2.00 6.22
C ARG A 204 -8.81 -2.33 4.81
N TYR A 205 -7.98 -2.95 3.98
CA TYR A 205 -8.39 -3.40 2.65
C TYR A 205 -9.59 -4.35 2.69
N VAL A 206 -9.67 -5.22 3.71
CA VAL A 206 -10.80 -6.16 3.89
C VAL A 206 -12.08 -5.47 4.38
N ARG A 207 -11.97 -4.31 5.06
CA ARG A 207 -13.14 -3.56 5.55
C ARG A 207 -13.76 -2.64 4.49
N ASP A 208 -13.02 -2.33 3.43
CA ASP A 208 -13.46 -1.50 2.32
C ASP A 208 -13.95 -2.38 1.15
N LYS A 209 -15.16 -2.12 0.65
CA LYS A 209 -15.77 -2.90 -0.44
C LYS A 209 -14.96 -2.81 -1.74
N ASP A 210 -14.43 -1.63 -2.06
CA ASP A 210 -13.58 -1.44 -3.24
C ASP A 210 -12.14 -1.88 -2.95
N GLY A 211 -11.70 -1.79 -1.68
CA GLY A 211 -10.44 -2.38 -1.21
C GLY A 211 -10.37 -3.91 -1.36
N ILE A 212 -11.50 -4.62 -1.21
CA ILE A 212 -11.57 -6.06 -1.48
C ILE A 212 -11.28 -6.36 -2.95
N LYS A 213 -11.73 -5.53 -3.90
CA LYS A 213 -11.44 -5.75 -5.32
C LYS A 213 -9.95 -5.63 -5.62
N LEU A 214 -9.27 -4.67 -4.97
CA LEU A 214 -7.81 -4.56 -5.01
C LEU A 214 -7.14 -5.83 -4.46
N LEU A 215 -7.61 -6.39 -3.34
CA LEU A 215 -7.08 -7.66 -2.81
C LEU A 215 -7.30 -8.82 -3.78
N LEU A 216 -8.44 -8.85 -4.48
CA LEU A 216 -8.80 -9.90 -5.42
C LEU A 216 -8.07 -9.80 -6.76
N SER A 217 -7.42 -8.67 -7.09
CA SER A 217 -6.66 -8.56 -8.34
C SER A 217 -5.49 -9.54 -8.40
N GLY A 218 -4.90 -9.93 -7.25
CA GLY A 218 -3.86 -10.94 -7.13
C GLY A 218 -4.37 -12.40 -7.03
N SER A 219 -5.68 -12.65 -7.24
CA SER A 219 -6.31 -13.96 -6.99
C SER A 219 -5.68 -15.11 -7.77
N ASN A 220 -5.27 -14.91 -9.02
CA ASN A 220 -4.63 -15.94 -9.83
C ASN A 220 -3.32 -16.45 -9.19
N SER A 221 -2.44 -15.51 -8.82
CA SER A 221 -1.18 -15.79 -8.12
C SER A 221 -1.45 -16.48 -6.76
N ALA A 222 -2.49 -16.04 -6.04
CA ALA A 222 -2.88 -16.63 -4.77
C ALA A 222 -3.38 -18.09 -4.91
N ILE A 223 -4.20 -18.39 -5.93
CA ILE A 223 -4.68 -19.75 -6.20
C ILE A 223 -3.51 -20.70 -6.48
N VAL A 224 -2.57 -20.28 -7.31
CA VAL A 224 -1.35 -21.07 -7.59
C VAL A 224 -0.56 -21.31 -6.30
N CYS A 225 -0.38 -20.29 -5.48
CA CYS A 225 0.29 -20.41 -4.18
C CYS A 225 -0.40 -21.42 -3.26
N VAL A 226 -1.73 -21.37 -3.14
CA VAL A 226 -2.52 -22.32 -2.33
C VAL A 226 -2.36 -23.75 -2.84
N ILE A 227 -2.42 -23.97 -4.16
CA ILE A 227 -2.24 -25.30 -4.76
C ILE A 227 -0.86 -25.86 -4.42
N LEU A 228 0.19 -25.04 -4.51
CA LEU A 228 1.56 -25.44 -4.17
C LEU A 228 1.70 -25.79 -2.68
N ILE A 229 1.17 -24.95 -1.78
CA ILE A 229 1.21 -25.19 -0.33
C ILE A 229 0.49 -26.50 0.00
N LEU A 230 -0.71 -26.72 -0.54
CA LEU A 230 -1.49 -27.95 -0.30
C LEU A 230 -0.80 -29.18 -0.88
N GLY A 231 -0.20 -29.08 -2.08
CA GLY A 231 0.58 -30.15 -2.70
C GLY A 231 1.76 -30.58 -1.83
N ILE A 232 2.60 -29.63 -1.42
CA ILE A 232 3.76 -29.89 -0.53
C ILE A 232 3.28 -30.47 0.81
N SER A 233 2.20 -29.91 1.38
CA SER A 233 1.64 -30.36 2.65
C SER A 233 1.13 -31.80 2.58
N TRP A 234 0.49 -32.18 1.47
CA TRP A 234 -0.05 -33.52 1.25
C TRP A 234 1.03 -34.60 1.25
N PHE A 235 2.14 -34.37 0.54
CA PHE A 235 3.24 -35.34 0.47
C PHE A 235 4.06 -35.40 1.75
N SER A 236 4.19 -34.27 2.48
CA SER A 236 5.03 -34.18 3.69
C SER A 236 4.30 -34.51 5.00
N GLN A 237 2.97 -34.61 5.00
CA GLN A 237 2.14 -34.70 6.23
C GLN A 237 2.55 -35.80 7.21
N THR A 238 2.89 -37.00 6.70
CA THR A 238 3.24 -38.14 7.55
C THR A 238 4.61 -37.95 8.18
N HIS A 239 5.58 -37.47 7.40
CA HIS A 239 6.94 -37.25 7.85
C HIS A 239 7.03 -36.11 8.86
N LEU A 240 6.45 -34.96 8.55
CA LEU A 240 6.47 -33.78 9.44
C LEU A 240 5.78 -34.09 10.77
N TYR A 241 4.61 -34.74 10.74
CA TYR A 241 3.85 -35.06 11.95
C TYR A 241 4.60 -36.03 12.89
N GLN A 242 5.25 -37.04 12.32
CA GLN A 242 6.03 -38.02 13.06
C GLN A 242 7.33 -37.42 13.62
N TYR A 243 8.06 -36.66 12.80
CA TYR A 243 9.31 -36.02 13.19
C TYR A 243 9.10 -35.02 14.33
N ALA A 244 8.15 -34.09 14.19
CA ALA A 244 7.82 -33.13 15.23
C ALA A 244 7.40 -33.83 16.54
N GLY A 245 6.66 -34.95 16.44
CA GLY A 245 6.30 -35.76 17.60
C GLY A 245 7.49 -36.41 18.30
N ARG A 246 8.45 -36.96 17.55
CA ARG A 246 9.68 -37.55 18.10
C ARG A 246 10.54 -36.49 18.79
N SER A 247 10.72 -35.33 18.16
CA SER A 247 11.49 -34.21 18.71
C SER A 247 10.87 -33.67 20.00
N LEU A 248 9.55 -33.48 20.03
CA LEU A 248 8.84 -33.01 21.22
C LEU A 248 8.93 -34.00 22.38
N ASN A 249 8.84 -35.30 22.10
CA ASN A 249 9.03 -36.35 23.11
C ASN A 249 10.47 -36.37 23.65
N MET A 250 11.47 -36.11 22.80
CA MET A 250 12.88 -36.01 23.21
C MET A 250 13.12 -34.81 24.14
N ILE A 251 12.44 -33.68 23.90
CA ILE A 251 12.54 -32.46 24.71
C ILE A 251 11.76 -32.57 26.03
N THR A 252 10.59 -33.23 26.04
CA THR A 252 9.71 -33.33 27.22
C THR A 252 10.05 -34.50 28.16
N ALA A 253 10.65 -35.59 27.65
CA ALA A 253 11.03 -36.75 28.46
C ALA A 253 12.01 -36.46 29.63
N PRO A 254 12.96 -35.50 29.51
CA PRO A 254 13.80 -35.06 30.64
C PRO A 254 13.04 -34.24 31.68
N LEU A 255 12.10 -33.38 31.26
CA LEU A 255 11.35 -32.46 32.12
C LEU A 255 10.29 -33.18 32.96
N LEU A 256 9.58 -34.14 32.37
CA LEU A 256 8.54 -34.93 33.05
C LEU A 256 9.10 -35.96 34.06
N ARG A 257 10.41 -36.28 33.98
CA ARG A 257 11.11 -37.15 34.95
C ARG A 257 11.70 -36.41 36.15
N ALA A 258 11.71 -35.08 36.15
CA ALA A 258 12.25 -34.27 37.26
C ALA A 258 11.46 -34.42 38.59
N PRO A 259 10.10 -34.45 38.61
CA PRO A 259 9.35 -34.62 39.86
C PRO A 259 9.46 -36.04 40.45
N GLN A 260 9.68 -37.05 39.60
CA GLN A 260 9.81 -38.45 40.03
C GLN A 260 11.15 -38.71 40.73
N LEU A 261 12.22 -38.04 40.32
CA LEU A 261 13.54 -38.08 40.98
C LEU A 261 13.58 -37.28 42.30
N TRP A 262 12.81 -36.18 42.39
CA TRP A 262 12.66 -35.41 43.63
C TRP A 262 11.93 -36.22 44.72
N ASN A 263 10.88 -36.97 44.36
CA ASN A 263 10.18 -37.87 45.29
C ASN A 263 11.02 -39.09 45.69
N MET A 264 11.94 -39.57 44.84
CA MET A 264 12.90 -40.60 45.22
C MET A 264 14.00 -40.09 46.16
N CYS A 265 14.42 -38.82 46.05
CA CYS A 265 15.39 -38.23 46.97
C CYS A 265 14.78 -37.90 48.35
N LYS A 266 13.47 -37.55 48.41
CA LYS A 266 12.75 -37.42 49.69
C LYS A 266 12.57 -38.76 50.42
N ARG A 267 12.44 -39.88 49.69
CA ARG A 267 12.36 -41.23 50.29
C ARG A 267 13.69 -41.79 50.81
N ARG A 268 14.83 -41.14 50.54
CA ARG A 268 16.17 -41.55 51.00
C ARG A 268 16.73 -40.73 52.16
N ARG A 269 15.98 -39.76 52.71
CA ARG A 269 16.40 -38.90 53.84
C ARG A 269 15.44 -38.97 55.04
N GLY A 270 15.04 -40.18 55.46
CA GLY A 270 14.25 -40.39 56.67
C GLY A 270 14.81 -41.52 57.53
N CYS A 271 15.53 -41.12 58.59
CA CYS A 271 15.91 -41.80 59.84
C CYS A 271 16.70 -43.13 59.84
N HIS A 272 17.94 -43.02 60.33
CA HIS A 272 18.56 -43.99 61.23
C HIS A 272 18.11 -43.74 62.68
N SER A 273 17.77 -44.81 63.41
CA SER A 273 18.44 -45.35 64.63
C SER A 273 17.42 -45.93 65.62
N VAL A 274 17.43 -47.26 65.85
CA VAL A 274 18.02 -47.99 67.01
C VAL A 274 17.08 -48.01 68.22
N GLU A 275 16.52 -49.19 68.55
CA GLU A 275 16.54 -49.81 69.89
C GLU A 275 15.80 -51.17 69.93
N ASP A 276 16.58 -52.20 70.26
CA ASP A 276 16.38 -53.41 71.07
C ASP A 276 15.11 -54.28 71.13
N ALA A 277 15.44 -55.57 71.33
CA ALA A 277 14.80 -56.57 72.22
C ALA A 277 13.80 -57.58 71.61
N TYR A 278 14.24 -58.85 71.61
CA TYR A 278 13.51 -60.14 71.83
C TYR A 278 12.18 -60.38 71.05
N ASP A 279 11.89 -61.52 70.42
CA ASP A 279 11.87 -62.88 70.99
C ASP A 279 11.56 -63.95 69.89
N TYR A 280 11.72 -65.20 70.32
CA TYR A 280 11.66 -66.55 69.76
C TYR A 280 10.54 -67.02 68.78
N GLN A 281 10.98 -67.90 67.87
CA GLN A 281 10.46 -69.25 67.53
C GLN A 281 9.22 -69.52 66.62
N SER A 282 9.51 -70.36 65.61
CA SER A 282 8.66 -71.44 65.00
C SER A 282 7.50 -71.01 64.09
N PHE A 283 7.11 -71.68 62.99
CA PHE A 283 7.09 -73.09 62.54
C PHE A 283 7.18 -73.07 60.98
N ILE A 284 8.10 -73.77 60.28
CA ILE A 284 8.08 -75.18 59.80
C ILE A 284 6.90 -75.55 58.86
N ASN A 285 7.26 -75.78 57.57
CA ASN A 285 6.86 -76.85 56.62
C ASN A 285 5.36 -76.96 56.18
N PHE A 286 4.93 -77.52 55.03
CA PHE A 286 5.52 -78.30 53.92
C PHE A 286 4.47 -78.43 52.77
N GLN A 287 4.90 -79.10 51.69
CA GLN A 287 4.18 -79.80 50.60
C GLN A 287 4.14 -79.09 49.22
N THR A 288 5.05 -79.40 48.28
CA THR A 288 5.25 -80.59 47.39
C THR A 288 4.18 -80.74 46.31
N GLY A 289 4.48 -80.40 45.05
CA GLY A 289 4.89 -81.31 43.96
C GLY A 289 3.93 -81.05 42.76
N ASN A 290 4.26 -81.14 41.46
CA ASN A 290 5.29 -81.89 40.77
C ASN A 290 5.52 -81.33 39.33
N SER A 291 6.70 -81.62 38.77
CA SER A 291 7.05 -81.93 37.36
C SER A 291 6.88 -80.94 36.18
N HIS A 292 8.06 -80.52 35.68
CA HIS A 292 8.58 -80.53 34.29
C HIS A 292 8.04 -79.59 33.18
N GLY A 293 8.95 -78.70 32.74
CA GLY A 293 8.88 -77.96 31.48
C GLY A 293 9.97 -76.88 31.36
N LYS A 294 11.25 -77.28 31.23
CA LYS A 294 12.35 -76.34 30.93
C LYS A 294 12.23 -75.88 29.46
N VAL A 295 11.85 -74.62 29.26
CA VAL A 295 12.00 -73.91 27.98
C VAL A 295 13.04 -72.82 28.19
N TYR A 296 14.14 -72.91 27.44
CA TYR A 296 15.20 -71.91 27.39
C TYR A 296 14.61 -70.58 26.91
N LEU A 297 14.57 -69.58 27.78
CA LEU A 297 14.38 -68.18 27.41
C LEU A 297 15.76 -67.60 27.09
N ASP A 298 16.01 -67.38 25.80
CA ASP A 298 17.11 -66.53 25.33
C ASP A 298 16.94 -65.12 25.91
N LEU A 299 17.74 -64.82 26.92
CA LEU A 299 17.95 -63.47 27.43
C LEU A 299 18.80 -62.71 26.40
N PRO A 300 18.33 -61.56 25.84
CA PRO A 300 19.22 -60.66 25.14
C PRO A 300 20.25 -60.10 26.13
N PRO A 301 21.50 -59.86 25.69
CA PRO A 301 22.58 -59.45 26.58
C PRO A 301 22.23 -58.14 27.28
N GLN A 302 22.49 -58.09 28.59
CA GLN A 302 22.45 -56.88 29.39
C GLN A 302 23.29 -55.80 28.69
N ALA A 303 22.62 -54.86 28.03
CA ALA A 303 23.26 -53.63 27.60
C ALA A 303 23.71 -52.89 28.87
N ASN A 304 25.03 -52.75 29.01
CA ASN A 304 25.71 -51.88 29.96
C ASN A 304 25.09 -50.47 29.93
N THR A 305 24.11 -50.22 30.80
CA THR A 305 23.47 -48.91 30.98
C THR A 305 24.26 -48.14 32.03
N GLY A 306 25.45 -47.67 31.64
CA GLY A 306 26.40 -47.16 32.64
C GLY A 306 27.31 -46.02 32.21
N ARG A 307 27.05 -45.27 31.13
CA ARG A 307 27.80 -43.99 30.90
C ARG A 307 27.23 -42.94 29.95
N SER A 308 26.06 -43.13 29.33
CA SER A 308 25.52 -42.18 28.33
C SER A 308 24.19 -41.53 28.74
N ARG A 309 24.16 -40.76 29.83
CA ARG A 309 22.96 -39.96 30.22
C ARG A 309 23.25 -38.50 30.62
N ARG A 310 24.52 -38.07 30.71
CA ARG A 310 24.90 -36.68 31.03
C ARG A 310 25.07 -35.79 29.79
N TYR A 311 25.57 -36.34 28.68
CA TYR A 311 25.77 -35.63 27.41
C TYR A 311 24.53 -34.90 26.83
N PRO A 312 23.30 -35.48 26.81
CA PRO A 312 22.16 -34.78 26.23
C PRO A 312 21.67 -33.58 27.06
N LYS A 313 21.95 -33.57 28.38
CA LYS A 313 21.57 -32.46 29.27
C LYS A 313 22.51 -31.27 29.12
N ILE A 314 23.81 -31.53 28.98
CA ILE A 314 24.84 -30.50 28.76
C ILE A 314 24.62 -29.85 27.39
N LEU A 315 24.34 -30.65 26.36
CA LEU A 315 24.03 -30.13 25.02
C LEU A 315 22.75 -29.28 25.00
N ALA A 316 21.67 -29.72 25.66
CA ALA A 316 20.44 -28.94 25.76
C ALA A 316 20.64 -27.61 26.52
N LEU A 317 21.43 -27.62 27.60
CA LEU A 317 21.81 -26.42 28.33
C LEU A 317 22.68 -25.48 27.48
N ALA A 318 23.64 -26.01 26.73
CA ALA A 318 24.48 -25.23 25.82
C ALA A 318 23.65 -24.57 24.70
N ILE A 319 22.70 -25.30 24.10
CA ILE A 319 21.77 -24.75 23.10
C ILE A 319 20.88 -23.66 23.73
N PHE A 320 20.35 -23.90 24.93
CA PHE A 320 19.54 -22.90 25.64
C PHE A 320 20.34 -21.63 25.95
N LEU A 321 21.56 -21.78 26.49
CA LEU A 321 22.46 -20.65 26.76
C LEU A 321 22.84 -19.91 25.48
N TYR A 322 23.12 -20.65 24.40
CA TYR A 322 23.39 -20.06 23.09
C TYR A 322 22.21 -19.24 22.57
N LEU A 323 20.99 -19.79 22.62
CA LEU A 323 19.77 -19.10 22.19
C LEU A 323 19.48 -17.87 23.07
N ALA A 324 19.66 -17.99 24.39
CA ALA A 324 19.48 -16.87 25.32
C ALA A 324 20.51 -15.76 25.07
N LEU A 325 21.78 -16.13 24.87
CA LEU A 325 22.87 -15.19 24.58
C LEU A 325 22.65 -14.49 23.25
N THR A 326 22.38 -15.24 22.18
CA THR A 326 22.15 -14.68 20.83
C THR A 326 20.87 -13.86 20.75
N ALA A 327 19.80 -14.23 21.45
CA ALA A 327 18.60 -13.41 21.54
C ALA A 327 18.82 -12.09 22.30
N SER A 328 19.76 -12.07 23.27
CA SER A 328 20.06 -10.89 24.09
C SER A 328 21.11 -9.96 23.45
N LEU A 329 22.06 -10.52 22.69
CA LEU A 329 23.17 -9.76 22.08
C LEU A 329 22.87 -9.27 20.67
N ARG A 330 21.86 -9.81 19.98
CA ARG A 330 21.54 -9.36 18.62
C ARG A 330 21.02 -7.92 18.60
N PRO A 331 21.39 -7.09 17.60
CA PRO A 331 20.79 -5.78 17.39
C PRO A 331 19.27 -5.87 17.26
N SER A 332 18.54 -4.84 17.67
CA SER A 332 17.07 -4.84 17.59
C SER A 332 16.56 -4.85 16.15
N SER A 333 17.06 -3.96 15.29
CA SER A 333 16.74 -3.95 13.86
C SER A 333 17.93 -4.46 13.04
N PRO A 334 17.71 -5.33 12.04
CA PRO A 334 16.43 -5.91 11.61
C PRO A 334 16.06 -7.23 12.32
N TYR A 335 16.86 -7.73 13.27
CA TYR A 335 16.69 -9.09 13.79
C TYR A 335 15.37 -9.32 14.56
N SER A 336 14.79 -8.29 15.18
CA SER A 336 13.49 -8.41 15.84
C SER A 336 12.36 -8.67 14.82
N GLN A 337 12.40 -7.98 13.69
CA GLN A 337 11.49 -8.09 12.56
C GLN A 337 11.69 -9.44 11.87
N MET A 338 12.95 -9.81 11.59
CA MET A 338 13.29 -11.12 11.05
C MET A 338 12.80 -12.26 11.96
N SER A 339 12.79 -12.04 13.29
CA SER A 339 12.32 -13.05 14.25
C SER A 339 10.81 -13.16 14.34
N ALA A 340 10.06 -12.21 13.77
CA ALA A 340 8.61 -12.28 13.73
C ALA A 340 8.15 -13.56 13.03
N SER A 341 7.08 -14.16 13.56
CA SER A 341 6.41 -15.31 12.96
C SER A 341 5.02 -14.89 12.54
N LEU A 342 4.59 -15.32 11.36
CA LEU A 342 3.33 -14.89 10.75
C LEU A 342 2.12 -15.01 11.69
N PRO A 343 1.90 -16.12 12.43
CA PRO A 343 0.80 -16.21 13.38
C PRO A 343 0.85 -15.15 14.50
N ILE A 344 2.06 -14.75 14.92
CA ILE A 344 2.26 -13.76 15.97
C ILE A 344 1.98 -12.35 15.43
N THR A 345 2.44 -12.05 14.21
CA THR A 345 2.15 -10.77 13.57
C THR A 345 0.67 -10.65 13.21
N MET A 346 -0.01 -11.74 12.86
CA MET A 346 -1.46 -11.71 12.65
C MET A 346 -2.26 -11.41 13.92
N LEU A 347 -1.77 -11.78 15.11
CA LEU A 347 -2.42 -11.41 16.38
C LEU A 347 -2.44 -9.89 16.59
N GLN A 348 -1.55 -9.14 15.93
CA GLN A 348 -1.56 -7.68 15.91
C GLN A 348 -2.84 -7.11 15.28
N MET A 349 -3.55 -7.86 14.43
CA MET A 349 -4.87 -7.45 13.90
C MET A 349 -6.01 -7.47 14.93
N ILE A 350 -5.83 -8.19 16.05
CA ILE A 350 -6.86 -8.40 17.07
C ILE A 350 -6.67 -7.45 18.27
N GLY A 351 -5.45 -6.97 18.49
CA GLY A 351 -5.16 -5.96 19.51
C GLY A 351 -5.45 -4.54 19.02
N SER A 352 -5.93 -3.66 19.91
CA SER A 352 -5.82 -2.22 19.70
C SER A 352 -4.34 -1.86 19.74
N HIS A 353 -3.77 -1.45 18.61
CA HIS A 353 -2.47 -0.83 18.63
C HIS A 353 -2.62 0.59 19.17
N SER A 354 -1.99 0.82 20.33
CA SER A 354 -1.30 2.10 20.49
C SER A 354 -0.28 2.17 19.37
N ASP A 355 -0.37 3.15 18.47
CA ASP A 355 0.69 3.46 17.51
C ASP A 355 2.01 3.39 18.24
N SER A 356 2.82 2.37 17.95
CA SER A 356 4.04 2.16 18.73
C SER A 356 4.86 3.42 18.56
N PRO A 357 5.18 4.15 19.66
CA PRO A 357 5.88 5.42 19.64
C PRO A 357 7.38 5.21 19.33
N ALA A 358 7.69 4.20 18.52
CA ALA A 358 9.02 3.64 18.34
C ALA A 358 10.01 4.60 17.68
N ASN A 359 9.51 5.65 17.00
CA ASN A 359 10.25 6.84 16.58
C ASN A 359 9.69 8.15 17.15
N ARG A 360 8.80 8.12 18.15
CA ARG A 360 8.69 9.24 19.11
C ARG A 360 9.91 9.17 20.04
N TYR A 361 11.12 9.18 19.47
CA TYR A 361 12.31 9.52 20.22
C TYR A 361 12.11 10.92 20.74
N THR A 362 11.66 11.00 21.99
CA THR A 362 11.75 12.16 22.88
C THR A 362 11.70 13.50 22.15
N PHE A 363 10.50 14.06 21.95
CA PHE A 363 10.32 15.48 21.60
C PHE A 363 11.18 16.42 22.47
N SER A 364 11.56 15.98 23.67
CA SER A 364 12.50 16.67 24.55
C SER A 364 13.97 16.74 24.05
N ARG A 365 14.33 16.11 22.92
CA ARG A 365 15.69 16.11 22.34
C ARG A 365 15.78 16.46 20.85
N ASN A 366 14.66 16.74 20.16
CA ASN A 366 14.75 17.21 18.77
C ASN A 366 15.39 18.62 18.75
N PRO A 367 16.51 18.84 18.05
CA PRO A 367 17.16 20.15 18.02
C PRO A 367 16.47 21.17 17.10
N TRP A 368 15.44 20.78 16.34
CA TRP A 368 14.66 21.67 15.48
C TRP A 368 13.48 22.32 16.25
N PRO A 369 13.18 23.62 16.01
CA PRO A 369 13.91 24.56 15.15
C PRO A 369 15.26 24.97 15.74
N PHE A 370 16.29 25.05 14.90
CA PHE A 370 17.61 25.42 15.36
C PHE A 370 17.62 26.88 15.86
N PRO A 371 18.13 27.17 17.09
CA PRO A 371 18.06 28.51 17.69
C PRO A 371 18.64 29.63 16.83
N GLN A 372 19.70 29.35 16.07
CA GLN A 372 20.32 30.32 15.16
C GLN A 372 19.42 30.71 13.98
N LEU A 373 18.49 29.85 13.56
CA LEU A 373 17.58 30.13 12.46
C LEU A 373 16.41 31.01 12.91
N ILE A 374 15.87 30.73 14.10
CA ILE A 374 14.70 31.43 14.65
C ILE A 374 15.06 32.62 15.56
N HIS A 375 16.32 33.02 15.59
CA HIS A 375 16.80 34.12 16.42
C HIS A 375 16.04 35.43 16.11
N THR A 376 15.80 36.24 17.14
CA THR A 376 14.99 37.47 17.04
C THR A 376 15.52 38.51 16.04
N THR A 377 16.81 38.46 15.71
CA THR A 377 17.43 39.30 14.66
C THR A 377 16.91 39.00 13.26
N ASN A 378 16.38 37.79 13.04
CA ASN A 378 15.83 37.35 11.76
C ASN A 378 14.32 37.63 11.67
N TRP A 379 13.70 38.17 12.72
CA TRP A 379 12.26 38.42 12.73
C TRP A 379 11.88 39.56 11.79
N GLU A 380 10.83 39.32 11.01
CA GLU A 380 10.32 40.24 10.00
C GLU A 380 8.94 40.75 10.40
N LYS A 381 8.79 42.08 10.41
CA LYS A 381 7.52 42.73 10.72
C LYS A 381 6.54 42.59 9.55
N PRO A 382 5.22 42.54 9.83
CA PRO A 382 4.21 42.55 8.77
C PRO A 382 4.32 43.81 7.90
N LYS A 383 4.11 43.65 6.58
CA LYS A 383 4.13 44.73 5.59
C LYS A 383 3.14 44.44 4.47
N GLY A 384 2.13 45.30 4.29
CA GLY A 384 1.06 45.05 3.32
C GLY A 384 0.31 43.76 3.66
N TYR A 385 0.23 42.83 2.70
CA TYR A 385 -0.36 41.50 2.92
C TYR A 385 0.62 40.49 3.56
N PHE A 386 1.92 40.77 3.59
CA PHE A 386 2.88 39.91 4.27
C PHE A 386 2.62 39.92 5.77
N LYS A 387 2.37 38.73 6.33
CA LYS A 387 1.96 38.55 7.74
C LYS A 387 3.09 38.77 8.76
N GLY A 388 4.34 38.86 8.31
CA GLY A 388 5.51 38.79 9.15
C GLY A 388 6.04 37.36 9.29
N TRP A 389 7.20 37.24 9.93
CA TRP A 389 7.83 35.97 10.26
C TRP A 389 8.60 36.13 11.57
N ALA A 390 8.17 35.42 12.62
CA ALA A 390 8.75 35.48 13.95
C ALA A 390 8.42 34.18 14.72
N PRO A 391 9.02 33.05 14.34
CA PRO A 391 8.84 31.78 15.03
C PRO A 391 9.42 31.79 16.45
N GLY A 392 8.73 31.15 17.38
CA GLY A 392 9.15 30.95 18.77
C GLY A 392 8.01 31.12 19.79
N ASP A 393 8.20 30.59 21.01
CA ASP A 393 7.12 30.37 22.00
C ASP A 393 6.48 31.65 22.59
N ASN A 394 7.02 32.85 22.33
CA ASN A 394 6.53 34.13 22.89
C ASN A 394 6.55 35.29 21.88
N SER A 395 6.31 35.01 20.60
CA SER A 395 6.30 36.04 19.56
C SER A 395 5.03 36.91 19.64
N ILE A 396 5.20 38.21 19.94
CA ILE A 396 4.12 39.21 19.90
C ILE A 396 3.52 39.27 18.49
N LEU A 397 4.33 39.12 17.44
CA LEU A 397 3.85 39.14 16.05
C LEU A 397 2.97 37.92 15.75
N ALA A 398 3.33 36.74 16.26
CA ALA A 398 2.51 35.54 16.13
C ALA A 398 1.18 35.67 16.88
N GLN A 399 1.18 36.27 18.07
CA GLN A 399 -0.03 36.58 18.83
C GLN A 399 -0.93 37.59 18.08
N MET A 400 -0.35 38.68 17.58
CA MET A 400 -1.07 39.66 16.76
C MET A 400 -1.75 39.03 15.54
N TYR A 401 -1.10 38.08 14.87
CA TYR A 401 -1.72 37.34 13.76
C TYR A 401 -2.83 36.41 14.25
N ARG A 402 -2.63 35.71 15.38
CA ARG A 402 -3.65 34.81 15.95
C ARG A 402 -4.93 35.57 16.34
N ASP A 403 -4.78 36.77 16.88
CA ASP A 403 -5.90 37.62 17.31
C ASP A 403 -6.52 38.42 16.16
N ARG A 404 -5.95 38.32 14.96
CA ARG A 404 -6.44 39.03 13.77
C ARG A 404 -7.67 38.32 13.20
N LEU A 405 -8.80 39.03 13.19
CA LEU A 405 -9.94 38.70 12.35
C LEU A 405 -9.81 39.38 10.97
N PRO A 406 -9.78 38.65 9.85
CA PRO A 406 -9.70 39.27 8.53
C PRO A 406 -10.94 40.11 8.23
N THR A 407 -10.76 41.35 7.76
CA THR A 407 -11.87 42.29 7.50
C THR A 407 -12.77 41.87 6.34
N TRP A 408 -12.29 40.98 5.48
CA TRP A 408 -13.05 40.42 4.36
C TRP A 408 -13.84 39.16 4.75
N LEU A 409 -13.63 38.60 5.95
CA LEU A 409 -14.33 37.42 6.41
C LEU A 409 -15.79 37.79 6.74
N PRO A 410 -16.80 37.09 6.18
CA PRO A 410 -18.20 37.35 6.52
C PRO A 410 -18.52 37.06 8.00
N GLU A 411 -19.58 37.68 8.54
CA GLU A 411 -20.04 37.45 9.91
C GLU A 411 -20.32 35.96 10.19
N THR A 412 -20.98 35.29 9.25
CA THR A 412 -21.12 33.83 9.24
C THR A 412 -19.97 33.24 8.41
N SER A 413 -18.97 32.68 9.08
CA SER A 413 -17.85 32.06 8.39
C SER A 413 -18.30 30.91 7.49
N PRO A 414 -17.89 30.89 6.21
CA PRO A 414 -18.11 29.72 5.36
C PRO A 414 -17.25 28.53 5.79
N VAL A 415 -17.64 27.35 5.32
CA VAL A 415 -16.87 26.09 5.49
C VAL A 415 -15.44 26.29 4.95
N GLY A 416 -14.44 25.76 5.66
CA GLY A 416 -13.02 25.94 5.34
C GLY A 416 -12.36 27.16 6.01
N PHE A 417 -13.15 28.13 6.49
CA PHE A 417 -12.64 29.37 7.09
C PHE A 417 -12.77 29.40 8.63
N CYS A 418 -13.11 28.27 9.24
CA CYS A 418 -13.34 28.18 10.69
C CYS A 418 -12.09 28.52 11.53
N LYS A 419 -10.87 28.47 10.97
CA LYS A 419 -9.62 28.76 11.71
C LYS A 419 -9.53 30.18 12.29
N TRP A 420 -10.30 31.13 11.76
CA TRP A 420 -10.34 32.52 12.27
C TRP A 420 -11.42 32.74 13.34
N LEU A 421 -12.24 31.73 13.66
CA LEU A 421 -13.24 31.80 14.71
C LEU A 421 -12.63 31.36 16.05
N SER A 422 -12.11 32.32 16.82
CA SER A 422 -11.62 32.07 18.18
C SER A 422 -12.77 31.93 19.19
N THR A 423 -12.58 31.10 20.22
CA THR A 423 -13.49 30.94 21.39
C THR A 423 -13.73 32.23 22.17
N ASN A 424 -12.88 33.25 22.04
CA ASN A 424 -13.12 34.55 22.67
C ASN A 424 -14.19 35.39 21.94
N HIS A 425 -14.50 35.09 20.68
CA HIS A 425 -15.53 35.79 19.91
C HIS A 425 -16.88 35.07 19.90
N SER A 426 -16.96 33.82 20.36
CA SER A 426 -18.21 33.05 20.44
C SER A 426 -19.11 33.45 21.62
N ASN A 427 -18.63 34.26 22.57
CA ASN A 427 -19.44 34.74 23.70
C ASN A 427 -20.46 35.84 23.34
N GLN A 428 -20.55 36.28 22.08
CA GLN A 428 -21.45 37.38 21.69
C GLN A 428 -22.59 37.04 20.74
N VAL A 429 -22.74 35.81 20.26
CA VAL A 429 -23.88 35.48 19.36
C VAL A 429 -24.43 34.07 19.61
N ASN A 430 -25.20 33.92 20.68
CA ASN A 430 -26.32 32.97 20.65
C ASN A 430 -27.36 33.53 19.67
N ARG A 431 -27.31 33.16 18.39
CA ARG A 431 -28.42 33.39 17.45
C ARG A 431 -28.82 32.08 16.81
N GLU A 432 -30.09 31.74 17.02
CA GLU A 432 -30.81 30.66 16.35
C GLU A 432 -30.68 30.83 14.83
N VAL A 433 -30.15 29.81 14.16
CA VAL A 433 -30.08 29.76 12.70
C VAL A 433 -31.38 29.13 12.20
N GLY A 434 -32.12 29.89 11.40
CA GLY A 434 -33.38 29.46 10.80
C GLY A 434 -33.20 28.27 9.85
N TYR A 435 -34.13 27.32 9.96
CA TYR A 435 -34.28 26.18 9.05
C TYR A 435 -34.52 26.65 7.62
N GLY A 436 -33.46 26.63 6.80
CA GLY A 436 -33.52 26.56 5.35
C GLY A 436 -32.73 25.33 4.93
N GLY A 437 -33.38 24.38 4.26
CA GLY A 437 -32.81 23.08 3.92
C GLY A 437 -31.56 23.17 3.05
N ASP A 438 -30.41 23.10 3.71
CA ASP A 438 -29.15 22.63 3.17
C ASP A 438 -28.37 22.12 4.39
N THR A 439 -27.70 20.98 4.31
CA THR A 439 -27.02 20.37 5.46
C THR A 439 -25.80 21.21 5.86
N GLY A 440 -26.04 22.32 6.56
CA GLY A 440 -25.02 23.23 7.06
C GLY A 440 -24.17 22.52 8.11
N ARG A 441 -22.98 22.06 7.71
CA ARG A 441 -21.91 21.72 8.66
C ARG A 441 -21.51 23.03 9.34
N VAL A 442 -22.07 23.24 10.53
CA VAL A 442 -21.67 24.28 11.48
C VAL A 442 -20.18 24.11 11.76
N CYS A 443 -19.40 25.20 11.80
CA CYS A 443 -18.05 25.15 12.37
C CYS A 443 -18.18 24.53 13.77
N HIS A 444 -17.84 23.24 13.91
CA HIS A 444 -17.91 22.59 15.21
C HIS A 444 -17.04 23.40 16.16
N GLU A 445 -17.54 23.65 17.38
CA GLU A 445 -16.77 24.27 18.45
C GLU A 445 -15.44 23.54 18.55
N THR A 446 -14.42 24.12 17.93
CA THR A 446 -13.07 23.57 17.92
C THR A 446 -12.49 24.01 19.26
N LYS A 447 -12.94 23.33 20.32
CA LYS A 447 -12.09 23.17 21.50
C LYS A 447 -10.80 22.56 20.97
N VAL A 448 -9.71 23.32 20.95
CA VAL A 448 -8.44 22.98 21.60
C VAL A 448 -7.37 23.93 21.06
N ASP A 449 -6.82 24.71 21.98
CA ASP A 449 -5.53 25.38 21.90
C ASP A 449 -4.50 24.49 21.17
N GLY A 450 -4.00 24.91 20.00
CA GLY A 450 -2.91 24.23 19.31
C GLY A 450 -3.22 23.42 18.05
N MET A 451 -4.34 23.60 17.32
CA MET A 451 -4.50 23.08 15.93
C MET A 451 -4.39 24.17 14.83
N PHE A 452 -4.28 25.43 15.25
CA PHE A 452 -4.18 26.58 14.36
C PHE A 452 -2.85 26.63 13.62
N TYR A 453 -2.88 26.74 12.29
CA TYR A 453 -1.71 27.08 11.50
C TYR A 453 -1.48 28.60 11.54
N ASN A 454 -0.29 28.98 12.00
CA ASN A 454 0.14 30.37 12.09
C ASN A 454 1.36 30.59 11.16
N PRO A 455 1.18 31.23 9.99
CA PRO A 455 2.27 31.48 9.05
C PRO A 455 3.35 32.44 9.58
N VAL A 456 3.10 33.16 10.68
CA VAL A 456 4.11 34.00 11.35
C VAL A 456 4.98 33.16 12.28
N ASN A 457 4.44 32.06 12.83
CA ASN A 457 5.13 31.19 13.78
C ASN A 457 5.71 29.91 13.14
N ASP A 458 5.58 29.73 11.82
CA ASP A 458 6.09 28.55 11.13
C ASP A 458 7.60 28.71 10.82
N PRO A 459 8.48 27.93 11.47
CA PRO A 459 9.92 27.99 11.23
C PRO A 459 10.36 27.46 9.86
N LEU A 460 9.53 26.69 9.16
CA LEU A 460 9.82 26.18 7.80
C LEU A 460 9.38 27.14 6.71
N ARG A 461 8.52 28.10 7.02
CA ARG A 461 7.89 28.92 6.01
C ARG A 461 8.88 29.84 5.31
N ILE A 462 8.99 29.67 3.99
CA ILE A 462 9.64 30.60 3.08
C ILE A 462 8.61 31.04 2.05
N THR A 463 8.51 32.35 1.84
CA THR A 463 7.60 32.93 0.84
C THR A 463 8.38 33.84 -0.10
N ASN A 464 8.00 33.81 -1.38
CA ASN A 464 8.55 34.65 -2.45
C ASN A 464 7.59 35.76 -2.90
N GLN A 465 6.56 36.05 -2.10
CA GLN A 465 5.56 37.07 -2.43
C GLN A 465 6.10 38.51 -2.36
N ASP A 466 7.27 38.70 -1.76
CA ASP A 466 8.04 39.94 -1.77
C ASP A 466 8.83 40.17 -3.08
N GLU A 467 9.00 39.13 -3.90
CA GLU A 467 9.61 39.23 -5.22
C GLU A 467 8.61 39.70 -6.27
N SER A 468 9.08 40.33 -7.35
CA SER A 468 8.25 40.57 -8.53
C SER A 468 7.87 39.26 -9.23
N ILE A 469 6.80 39.29 -10.03
CA ILE A 469 6.54 38.21 -10.99
C ILE A 469 7.71 38.07 -11.96
N LEU A 470 7.90 36.88 -12.52
CA LEU A 470 8.96 36.60 -13.50
C LEU A 470 8.88 37.61 -14.64
N ASP A 471 10.03 38.19 -15.02
CA ASP A 471 10.11 39.28 -15.99
C ASP A 471 9.45 38.92 -17.34
N ILE A 472 9.63 37.67 -17.79
CA ILE A 472 9.02 37.14 -19.02
C ILE A 472 7.48 37.17 -19.01
N LEU A 473 6.85 37.20 -17.83
CA LEU A 473 5.39 37.25 -17.67
C LEU A 473 4.87 38.67 -17.50
N SER A 474 5.72 39.59 -17.01
CA SER A 474 5.32 40.92 -16.54
C SER A 474 4.58 41.74 -17.60
N ASP A 475 5.13 41.83 -18.81
CA ASP A 475 4.55 42.66 -19.87
C ASP A 475 3.22 42.09 -20.37
N THR A 476 3.12 40.78 -20.53
CA THR A 476 1.88 40.11 -20.95
C THR A 476 0.77 40.32 -19.92
N PHE A 477 1.08 40.22 -18.62
CA PHE A 477 0.09 40.37 -17.56
C PHE A 477 -0.38 41.83 -17.42
N ARG A 478 0.54 42.80 -17.55
CA ARG A 478 0.21 44.25 -17.51
C ARG A 478 -0.67 44.69 -18.69
N ASN A 479 -0.49 44.10 -19.86
CA ASN A 479 -1.25 44.44 -21.07
C ASN A 479 -2.70 43.92 -21.04
N GLY A 480 -3.08 43.09 -20.06
CA GLY A 480 -4.45 42.59 -19.89
C GLY A 480 -4.92 41.62 -20.97
N THR A 481 -3.99 41.04 -21.75
CA THR A 481 -4.28 40.07 -22.81
C THR A 481 -4.67 38.70 -22.25
N VAL A 482 -4.14 38.34 -21.08
CA VAL A 482 -4.45 37.10 -20.38
C VAL A 482 -5.72 37.28 -19.54
N LYS A 483 -6.78 36.54 -19.86
CA LYS A 483 -8.03 36.53 -19.11
C LYS A 483 -8.35 35.10 -18.66
N ILE A 484 -8.32 34.87 -17.36
CA ILE A 484 -8.61 33.55 -16.77
C ILE A 484 -10.04 33.57 -16.24
N LYS A 485 -11.00 33.20 -17.09
CA LYS A 485 -12.40 33.09 -16.67
C LYS A 485 -12.70 31.73 -16.07
N HIS A 486 -12.10 30.67 -16.60
CA HIS A 486 -12.25 29.29 -16.14
C HIS A 486 -10.90 28.73 -15.68
N VAL A 487 -10.94 27.76 -14.76
CA VAL A 487 -9.78 26.99 -14.31
C VAL A 487 -10.13 25.51 -14.41
N ALA A 488 -9.28 24.74 -15.08
CA ALA A 488 -9.36 23.29 -15.18
C ALA A 488 -8.13 22.69 -14.50
N LEU A 489 -8.30 22.00 -13.38
CA LEU A 489 -7.24 21.30 -12.66
C LEU A 489 -7.30 19.80 -13.00
N ILE A 490 -6.34 19.33 -13.78
CA ILE A 490 -6.25 17.94 -14.23
C ILE A 490 -5.16 17.24 -13.41
N MET A 491 -5.59 16.38 -12.50
CA MET A 491 -4.69 15.55 -11.72
C MET A 491 -4.45 14.24 -12.46
N LEU A 492 -3.18 13.94 -12.74
CA LEU A 492 -2.74 12.81 -13.56
C LEU A 492 -2.32 11.67 -12.64
N GLU A 493 -3.09 10.59 -12.63
CA GLU A 493 -2.83 9.38 -11.85
C GLU A 493 -1.50 8.74 -12.24
N SER A 494 -0.70 8.34 -11.25
CA SER A 494 0.52 7.54 -11.42
C SER A 494 1.43 8.03 -12.57
N THR A 495 1.48 9.33 -12.83
CA THR A 495 2.12 9.91 -14.02
C THR A 495 3.51 10.43 -13.71
N ARG A 496 4.49 9.85 -14.42
CA ARG A 496 5.90 10.18 -14.32
C ARG A 496 6.26 11.46 -15.08
N GLU A 497 7.08 12.33 -14.47
CA GLU A 497 7.67 13.49 -15.14
C GLU A 497 8.47 13.10 -16.40
N GLU A 498 9.17 11.95 -16.37
CA GLU A 498 10.01 11.52 -17.49
C GLU A 498 9.24 11.11 -18.74
N LEU A 499 7.91 10.98 -18.63
CA LEU A 499 7.00 10.61 -19.72
C LEU A 499 6.02 11.74 -20.06
N PHE A 500 6.23 12.96 -19.54
CA PHE A 500 5.34 14.09 -19.78
C PHE A 500 6.10 15.34 -20.26
N PRO A 501 6.67 15.32 -21.48
CA PRO A 501 6.71 14.22 -22.46
C PRO A 501 8.00 13.38 -22.36
N LEU A 502 8.01 12.22 -23.01
CA LEU A 502 9.24 11.46 -23.27
C LEU A 502 10.15 12.23 -24.23
N GLN A 503 11.45 12.33 -23.91
CA GLN A 503 12.44 13.03 -24.74
C GLN A 503 13.55 12.08 -25.22
N GLN A 504 13.96 12.22 -26.48
CA GLN A 504 15.11 11.50 -27.03
C GLN A 504 16.39 11.87 -26.28
N GLY A 505 17.16 10.86 -25.89
CA GLY A 505 18.41 10.99 -25.12
C GLY A 505 18.23 11.06 -23.61
N SER A 506 16.99 11.14 -23.11
CA SER A 506 16.71 11.03 -21.68
C SER A 506 17.03 9.64 -21.12
N ASP A 507 17.22 9.53 -19.81
CA ASP A 507 17.48 8.25 -19.15
C ASP A 507 16.36 7.23 -19.42
N MET A 508 15.10 7.67 -19.41
CA MET A 508 13.95 6.82 -19.70
C MET A 508 13.95 6.32 -21.15
N HIS A 509 14.34 7.18 -22.10
CA HIS A 509 14.52 6.79 -23.49
C HIS A 509 15.64 5.75 -23.63
N ASN A 510 16.77 5.93 -22.93
CA ASN A 510 17.88 4.97 -22.93
C ASN A 510 17.49 3.62 -22.34
N ILE A 511 16.73 3.60 -21.23
CA ILE A 511 16.18 2.36 -20.64
C ILE A 511 15.32 1.61 -21.66
N ILE A 512 14.45 2.31 -22.38
CA ILE A 512 13.59 1.70 -23.41
C ILE A 512 14.45 1.17 -24.57
N LEU A 513 15.39 1.96 -25.09
CA LEU A 513 16.28 1.56 -26.18
C LEU A 513 17.12 0.33 -25.83
N ASP A 514 17.57 0.23 -24.57
CA ASP A 514 18.36 -0.89 -24.09
C ASP A 514 17.64 -2.24 -24.22
N THR A 515 16.30 -2.25 -24.16
CA THR A 515 15.50 -3.47 -24.37
C THR A 515 15.54 -3.98 -25.82
N HIS A 516 15.92 -3.12 -26.78
CA HIS A 516 16.03 -3.43 -28.21
C HIS A 516 17.47 -3.69 -28.67
N LYS A 517 18.46 -3.66 -27.77
CA LYS A 517 19.88 -3.92 -28.09
C LYS A 517 20.02 -5.25 -28.86
N GLY A 518 20.61 -5.18 -30.05
CA GLY A 518 20.79 -6.32 -30.97
C GLY A 518 19.86 -6.34 -32.18
N ARG A 519 18.86 -5.44 -32.24
CA ARG A 519 18.06 -5.17 -33.45
C ARG A 519 18.65 -4.01 -34.26
N LYS A 520 18.49 -4.04 -35.59
CA LYS A 520 19.11 -3.09 -36.55
C LYS A 520 18.26 -1.82 -36.81
N ASP A 521 17.27 -1.54 -35.97
CA ASP A 521 16.10 -0.71 -36.27
C ASP A 521 15.92 0.51 -35.33
N GLY A 522 17.01 1.07 -34.80
CA GLY A 522 16.94 2.20 -33.86
C GLY A 522 16.18 3.44 -34.37
N ASP A 523 16.21 3.72 -35.68
CA ASP A 523 15.41 4.79 -36.29
C ASP A 523 13.90 4.49 -36.29
N ASP A 524 13.53 3.22 -36.49
CA ASP A 524 12.13 2.79 -36.44
C ASP A 524 11.60 2.85 -35.00
N VAL A 525 12.42 2.49 -34.02
CA VAL A 525 12.10 2.61 -32.59
C VAL A 525 11.90 4.08 -32.20
N ASN A 526 12.78 5.00 -32.59
CA ASN A 526 12.61 6.43 -32.30
C ASN A 526 11.40 7.05 -33.01
N ALA A 527 11.15 6.68 -34.27
CA ALA A 527 9.95 7.10 -34.98
C ALA A 527 8.68 6.64 -34.25
N PHE A 528 8.71 5.45 -33.65
CA PHE A 528 7.60 4.92 -32.89
C PHE A 528 7.44 5.58 -31.51
N LEU A 529 8.53 5.81 -30.79
CA LEU A 529 8.53 6.48 -29.47
C LEU A 529 8.09 7.94 -29.56
N SER A 530 8.35 8.61 -30.68
CA SER A 530 7.85 9.97 -30.92
C SER A 530 6.32 10.11 -30.88
N GLN A 531 5.60 8.99 -31.01
CA GLN A 531 4.13 8.95 -30.98
C GLN A 531 3.58 8.65 -29.58
N LEU A 532 4.43 8.52 -28.55
CA LEU A 532 4.00 8.14 -27.20
C LEU A 532 3.25 9.26 -26.48
N THR A 533 3.80 10.49 -26.47
CA THR A 533 3.28 11.63 -25.68
C THR A 533 3.27 12.98 -26.44
N PRO A 534 2.79 13.04 -27.69
CA PRO A 534 2.83 14.28 -28.48
C PRO A 534 1.93 15.39 -27.94
N VAL A 535 0.84 15.08 -27.21
CA VAL A 535 -0.01 16.10 -26.58
C VAL A 535 0.73 16.77 -25.43
N ALA A 536 1.42 15.99 -24.59
CA ALA A 536 2.27 16.51 -23.53
C ALA A 536 3.39 17.43 -24.06
N GLU A 537 4.00 17.13 -25.22
CA GLU A 537 4.96 18.04 -25.88
C GLU A 537 4.33 19.41 -26.17
N LYS A 538 3.10 19.45 -26.70
CA LYS A 538 2.40 20.72 -26.96
C LYS A 538 1.98 21.45 -25.69
N ILE A 539 1.49 20.71 -24.69
CA ILE A 539 1.05 21.25 -23.39
C ILE A 539 2.23 21.93 -22.69
N THR A 540 3.31 21.18 -22.45
CA THR A 540 4.47 21.64 -21.68
C THR A 540 5.37 22.55 -22.50
N GLY A 541 5.46 22.33 -23.81
CA GLY A 541 6.43 22.99 -24.68
C GLY A 541 7.83 22.43 -24.61
N LYS A 542 8.01 21.33 -23.87
CA LYS A 542 9.21 20.50 -23.94
C LYS A 542 9.16 19.74 -25.26
N SER A 543 10.16 19.93 -26.09
CA SER A 543 10.31 19.18 -27.34
C SER A 543 10.82 17.78 -27.05
N GLY A 544 10.27 16.77 -27.71
CA GLY A 544 10.83 15.41 -27.69
C GLY A 544 12.18 15.28 -28.40
N CYS A 545 12.57 16.29 -29.21
CA CYS A 545 13.85 16.38 -29.92
C CYS A 545 14.17 15.17 -30.82
N TRP A 546 13.13 14.62 -31.44
CA TRP A 546 13.21 13.38 -32.22
C TRP A 546 14.04 13.52 -33.52
N LYS A 547 15.18 12.83 -33.57
CA LYS A 547 16.13 12.79 -34.69
C LYS A 547 16.47 11.37 -35.10
N ARG A 548 16.73 11.19 -36.40
CA ARG A 548 17.25 9.95 -36.99
C ARG A 548 18.75 9.79 -36.70
N THR A 549 19.28 8.58 -36.88
CA THR A 549 20.70 8.22 -36.73
C THR A 549 21.62 9.04 -37.63
N ASN A 550 21.13 9.43 -38.82
CA ASN A 550 21.87 10.30 -39.75
C ASN A 550 21.81 11.80 -39.38
N GLY A 551 21.14 12.15 -38.28
CA GLY A 551 21.02 13.52 -37.76
C GLY A 551 19.85 14.34 -38.32
N SER A 552 19.06 13.82 -39.27
CA SER A 552 17.89 14.55 -39.78
C SER A 552 16.69 14.44 -38.84
N ASP A 553 15.85 15.48 -38.79
CA ASP A 553 14.66 15.48 -37.94
C ASP A 553 13.66 14.40 -38.36
N LEU A 554 12.99 13.80 -37.37
CA LEU A 554 11.82 12.95 -37.62
C LEU A 554 10.62 13.83 -38.01
N ALA A 555 9.72 13.28 -38.83
CA ALA A 555 8.53 14.01 -39.24
C ALA A 555 7.66 14.34 -38.02
N LYS A 556 7.08 15.54 -38.00
CA LYS A 556 6.16 15.93 -36.92
C LYS A 556 5.00 14.95 -36.85
N VAL A 557 4.74 14.42 -35.65
CA VAL A 557 3.66 13.48 -35.40
C VAL A 557 2.31 14.24 -35.47
N PRO A 558 1.36 13.81 -36.32
CA PRO A 558 0.01 14.33 -36.29
C PRO A 558 -0.65 14.04 -34.93
N ILE A 559 -1.37 15.02 -34.38
CA ILE A 559 -2.18 14.87 -33.17
C ILE A 559 -3.65 14.96 -33.59
N PRO A 560 -4.28 13.86 -34.03
CA PRO A 560 -5.65 13.90 -34.53
C PRO A 560 -6.67 14.31 -33.46
N GLU A 561 -6.36 14.09 -32.17
CA GLU A 561 -7.24 14.39 -31.05
C GLU A 561 -7.35 15.89 -30.78
N TRP A 562 -6.34 16.70 -31.16
CA TRP A 562 -6.28 18.12 -30.81
C TRP A 562 -5.60 19.01 -31.85
N ASN A 563 -6.39 19.90 -32.43
CA ASN A 563 -5.96 20.97 -33.32
C ASN A 563 -5.74 22.28 -32.53
N GLY A 564 -4.72 22.28 -31.66
CA GLY A 564 -4.41 23.43 -30.82
C GLY A 564 -4.09 24.70 -31.62
N THR A 565 -4.68 25.83 -31.20
CA THR A 565 -4.59 27.13 -31.89
C THR A 565 -3.58 28.09 -31.26
N THR A 566 -2.83 27.62 -30.25
CA THR A 566 -1.87 28.44 -29.50
C THR A 566 -0.72 28.91 -30.38
N GLN A 567 -0.44 30.22 -30.35
CA GLN A 567 0.66 30.84 -31.08
C GLN A 567 2.03 30.35 -30.57
N ASP A 568 2.99 30.26 -31.48
CA ASP A 568 4.40 29.99 -31.13
C ASP A 568 4.93 30.98 -30.09
N GLY A 569 5.73 30.49 -29.14
CA GLY A 569 6.23 31.27 -28.01
C GLY A 569 5.24 31.42 -26.84
N TYR A 570 3.99 30.98 -27.00
CA TYR A 570 3.00 30.94 -25.93
C TYR A 570 2.62 29.50 -25.57
N GLY A 571 1.99 29.34 -24.40
CA GLY A 571 1.49 28.05 -23.94
C GLY A 571 1.46 27.88 -22.43
N GLY A 572 2.08 28.80 -21.67
CA GLY A 572 2.09 28.78 -20.22
C GLY A 572 3.41 28.33 -19.60
N ILE A 573 3.36 28.03 -18.31
CA ILE A 573 4.55 27.77 -17.48
C ILE A 573 4.61 26.28 -17.21
N ASN A 574 5.68 25.63 -17.65
CA ASN A 574 6.02 24.28 -17.25
C ASN A 574 7.12 24.33 -16.19
N VAL A 575 6.91 23.65 -15.06
CA VAL A 575 7.87 23.59 -13.96
C VAL A 575 8.81 22.41 -14.18
N ILE A 576 10.09 22.60 -13.92
CA ILE A 576 11.13 21.57 -13.94
C ILE A 576 11.58 21.38 -12.49
N GLY A 577 11.40 20.18 -11.95
CA GLY A 577 11.65 19.87 -10.54
C GLY A 577 10.38 19.67 -9.69
N GLY A 578 9.25 19.27 -10.30
CA GLY A 578 8.02 18.97 -9.57
C GLY A 578 8.10 17.67 -8.76
N PHE A 579 7.72 17.74 -7.48
CA PHE A 579 7.60 16.60 -6.58
C PHE A 579 6.17 16.45 -6.02
N ALA A 580 5.69 15.22 -5.93
CA ALA A 580 4.44 14.91 -5.23
C ALA A 580 4.63 15.02 -3.71
N ALA A 581 3.62 15.54 -3.01
CA ALA A 581 3.63 15.60 -1.54
C ALA A 581 3.41 14.21 -0.88
N ALA A 582 2.90 13.24 -1.63
CA ALA A 582 2.76 11.85 -1.21
C ALA A 582 2.84 10.91 -2.42
N SER A 583 3.21 9.65 -2.19
CA SER A 583 3.08 8.58 -3.19
C SER A 583 1.75 7.81 -3.06
N LEU A 584 0.77 8.40 -2.38
CA LEU A 584 -0.59 7.88 -2.21
C LEU A 584 -1.56 8.93 -2.78
N SER A 585 -2.32 8.52 -3.79
CA SER A 585 -3.18 9.37 -4.62
C SER A 585 -4.02 10.39 -3.85
N PHE A 586 -4.76 9.94 -2.83
CA PHE A 586 -5.69 10.84 -2.11
C PHE A 586 -4.98 11.82 -1.17
N LYS A 587 -3.81 11.45 -0.63
CA LYS A 587 -2.97 12.40 0.12
C LYS A 587 -2.46 13.51 -0.79
N SER A 588 -2.08 13.16 -2.03
CA SER A 588 -1.73 14.14 -3.06
C SER A 588 -2.93 14.96 -3.53
N LEU A 589 -4.14 14.37 -3.59
CA LEU A 589 -5.39 15.09 -3.88
C LEU A 589 -5.57 16.26 -2.89
N ALA A 590 -5.47 15.99 -1.59
CA ALA A 590 -5.57 17.00 -0.54
C ALA A 590 -4.49 18.07 -0.66
N ALA A 591 -3.24 17.67 -0.93
CA ALA A 591 -2.14 18.61 -1.08
C ALA A 591 -2.34 19.58 -2.24
N THR A 592 -2.75 19.06 -3.40
CA THR A 592 -2.98 19.84 -4.62
C THR A 592 -4.16 20.79 -4.47
N HIS A 593 -5.29 20.32 -3.93
CA HIS A 593 -6.53 21.09 -3.89
C HIS A 593 -6.59 22.10 -2.74
N CYS A 594 -5.86 21.84 -1.65
CA CYS A 594 -5.91 22.65 -0.45
C CYS A 594 -4.59 23.35 -0.13
N GLY A 595 -3.51 23.10 -0.89
CA GLY A 595 -2.22 23.77 -0.68
C GLY A 595 -1.59 23.43 0.68
N VAL A 596 -1.81 22.20 1.15
CA VAL A 596 -1.45 21.71 2.49
C VAL A 596 -0.59 20.46 2.41
N TRP A 597 0.32 20.29 3.36
CA TRP A 597 1.02 19.03 3.52
C TRP A 597 0.11 17.91 4.09
N PRO A 598 0.21 16.66 3.59
CA PRO A 598 -0.51 15.51 4.14
C PRO A 598 0.13 14.99 5.44
N MET A 599 -0.63 14.19 6.20
CA MET A 599 -0.16 13.52 7.41
C MET A 599 0.64 12.25 7.06
N PRO A 600 1.77 11.99 7.74
CA PRO A 600 2.52 10.74 7.62
C PRO A 600 1.92 9.62 8.49
N VAL A 601 0.64 9.32 8.26
CA VAL A 601 -0.13 8.26 8.91
C VAL A 601 -0.75 7.36 7.85
N ASP A 602 -1.02 6.10 8.22
CA ASP A 602 -1.54 5.11 7.28
C ASP A 602 -2.93 5.48 6.77
N SER A 603 -3.13 5.25 5.48
CA SER A 603 -4.38 5.55 4.75
C SER A 603 -4.70 7.06 4.73
N PHE A 604 -5.79 7.40 4.07
CA PHE A 604 -6.24 8.77 3.91
C PHE A 604 -7.01 9.27 5.14
N GLN A 605 -6.30 9.55 6.24
CA GLN A 605 -6.88 10.06 7.48
C GLN A 605 -7.35 11.52 7.37
N GLU A 606 -6.88 12.25 6.37
CA GLU A 606 -7.30 13.62 6.07
C GLU A 606 -8.81 13.68 5.77
N SER A 607 -9.45 12.58 5.35
CA SER A 607 -10.91 12.48 5.17
C SER A 607 -11.71 12.65 6.46
N GLU A 608 -11.09 12.41 7.62
CA GLU A 608 -11.72 12.47 8.94
C GLU A 608 -11.47 13.81 9.66
N ALA A 609 -10.80 14.74 8.99
CA ALA A 609 -10.40 16.02 9.55
C ALA A 609 -10.76 17.16 8.61
N GLN A 610 -11.00 18.35 9.18
CA GLN A 610 -11.10 19.56 8.39
C GLN A 610 -9.69 20.01 7.97
N SER A 611 -9.50 20.33 6.68
CA SER A 611 -8.26 20.93 6.21
C SER A 611 -7.93 22.20 7.00
N TYR A 612 -6.69 22.34 7.46
CA TYR A 612 -6.23 23.51 8.23
C TYR A 612 -6.03 24.77 7.38
N GLN A 613 -6.24 24.66 6.06
CA GLN A 613 -6.34 25.76 5.12
C GLN A 613 -7.57 25.59 4.20
N PRO A 614 -8.21 26.68 3.77
CA PRO A 614 -9.26 26.60 2.77
C PRO A 614 -8.78 25.96 1.46
N CYS A 615 -9.60 25.09 0.89
CA CYS A 615 -9.34 24.49 -0.42
C CYS A 615 -9.84 25.39 -1.57
N ILE A 616 -9.40 25.15 -2.81
CA ILE A 616 -9.75 25.99 -3.98
C ILE A 616 -11.27 26.21 -4.07
N SER A 617 -12.09 25.15 -4.04
CA SER A 617 -13.54 25.28 -4.17
C SER A 617 -14.17 26.12 -3.04
N GLN A 618 -13.69 25.97 -1.80
CA GLN A 618 -14.13 26.78 -0.65
C GLN A 618 -13.79 28.28 -0.84
N ILE A 619 -12.60 28.60 -1.38
CA ILE A 619 -12.22 29.99 -1.70
C ILE A 619 -13.13 30.56 -2.79
N LEU A 620 -13.41 29.79 -3.84
CA LEU A 620 -14.32 30.21 -4.91
C LEU A 620 -15.77 30.39 -4.44
N HIS A 621 -16.21 29.59 -3.46
CA HIS A 621 -17.48 29.78 -2.79
C HIS A 621 -17.54 31.09 -2.00
N LEU A 622 -16.46 31.45 -1.30
CA LEU A 622 -16.37 32.77 -0.66
C LEU A 622 -16.45 33.91 -1.69
N PHE A 623 -15.79 33.77 -2.84
CA PHE A 623 -15.94 34.75 -3.94
C PHE A 623 -17.39 34.84 -4.42
N ASN A 624 -18.10 33.72 -4.53
CA ASN A 624 -19.52 33.70 -4.92
C ASN A 624 -20.41 34.45 -3.92
N GLN A 625 -20.13 34.36 -2.63
CA GLN A 625 -20.86 35.07 -1.58
C GLN A 625 -20.65 36.59 -1.65
N ASN A 626 -19.48 37.04 -2.13
CA ASN A 626 -19.20 38.45 -2.35
C ASN A 626 -20.00 39.06 -3.52
N LYS A 627 -20.64 38.22 -4.36
CA LYS A 627 -21.41 38.64 -5.53
C LYS A 627 -22.90 38.74 -5.21
N GLY A 628 -23.56 39.77 -5.73
CA GLY A 628 -24.99 40.03 -5.51
C GLY A 628 -25.91 38.96 -6.12
N ALA A 629 -27.18 38.97 -5.71
CA ALA A 629 -28.19 37.97 -6.13
C ALA A 629 -28.56 38.02 -7.63
N LYS A 630 -28.26 39.11 -8.35
CA LYS A 630 -28.56 39.27 -9.79
C LYS A 630 -27.41 38.70 -10.65
N THR A 631 -27.41 37.39 -10.87
CA THR A 631 -26.28 36.60 -11.41
C THR A 631 -26.17 36.48 -12.93
N ALA A 632 -26.66 37.45 -13.71
CA ALA A 632 -26.52 37.41 -15.18
C ALA A 632 -25.70 38.60 -15.72
N SER A 633 -24.56 38.90 -15.08
CA SER A 633 -23.62 39.91 -15.57
C SER A 633 -22.97 39.47 -16.87
N ASN A 634 -22.77 40.41 -17.79
CA ASN A 634 -21.93 40.20 -18.98
C ASN A 634 -20.43 40.37 -18.68
N ASP A 635 -20.09 41.01 -17.55
CA ASP A 635 -18.72 41.04 -17.05
C ASP A 635 -18.44 39.74 -16.29
N PHE A 636 -17.48 38.96 -16.79
CA PHE A 636 -17.09 37.68 -16.19
C PHE A 636 -16.48 37.84 -14.80
N LEU A 637 -15.94 39.01 -14.46
CA LEU A 637 -15.43 39.30 -13.12
C LEU A 637 -16.54 39.30 -12.07
N GLU A 638 -17.79 39.54 -12.46
CA GLU A 638 -18.98 39.52 -11.60
C GLU A 638 -19.81 38.22 -11.72
N GLN A 639 -19.35 37.25 -12.52
CA GLN A 639 -19.98 35.95 -12.64
C GLN A 639 -19.55 35.03 -11.49
N LYS A 640 -20.49 34.23 -10.99
CA LYS A 640 -20.22 33.21 -9.96
C LYS A 640 -19.48 32.02 -10.56
N TRP A 641 -18.65 31.37 -9.77
CA TRP A 641 -18.01 30.09 -10.06
C TRP A 641 -18.98 28.94 -9.84
N LEU A 642 -18.91 27.94 -10.70
CA LEU A 642 -19.45 26.60 -10.47
C LEU A 642 -18.27 25.65 -10.33
N THR A 643 -18.23 24.90 -9.24
CA THR A 643 -17.14 23.96 -8.91
C THR A 643 -17.56 22.53 -9.19
N ALA A 644 -16.71 21.78 -9.88
CA ALA A 644 -17.01 20.44 -10.35
C ALA A 644 -15.81 19.48 -10.17
N PHE A 645 -16.06 18.25 -9.72
CA PHE A 645 -15.07 17.18 -9.58
C PHE A 645 -15.47 15.95 -10.38
N PHE A 646 -14.59 15.47 -11.27
CA PHE A 646 -14.89 14.45 -12.26
C PHE A 646 -13.83 13.33 -12.26
N GLN A 647 -14.27 12.08 -12.11
CA GLN A 647 -13.44 10.89 -12.33
C GLN A 647 -14.29 9.73 -12.84
N SER A 648 -13.72 8.84 -13.65
CA SER A 648 -14.44 7.72 -14.27
C SER A 648 -14.53 6.48 -13.36
N ILE A 649 -13.98 6.58 -12.15
CA ILE A 649 -13.86 5.51 -11.17
C ILE A 649 -14.64 5.83 -9.88
N THR A 650 -14.78 4.83 -8.99
CA THR A 650 -15.36 5.01 -7.65
C THR A 650 -14.55 6.02 -6.83
N ASP A 651 -15.23 6.88 -6.07
CA ASP A 651 -14.63 7.71 -5.02
C ASP A 651 -14.87 7.14 -3.61
N LYS A 652 -15.40 5.92 -3.49
CA LYS A 652 -15.69 5.31 -2.18
C LYS A 652 -14.47 4.68 -1.52
N TYR A 653 -13.44 4.37 -2.30
CA TYR A 653 -12.22 3.77 -1.78
C TYR A 653 -11.48 4.76 -0.86
N ASP A 654 -11.10 4.29 0.32
CA ASP A 654 -10.41 5.05 1.38
C ASP A 654 -11.05 6.42 1.69
N ARG A 655 -12.39 6.49 1.58
CA ARG A 655 -13.21 7.66 1.97
C ARG A 655 -12.89 8.93 1.19
N GLN A 656 -12.45 8.80 -0.07
CA GLN A 656 -12.24 9.95 -0.95
C GLN A 656 -13.53 10.79 -1.10
N ASP A 657 -14.70 10.17 -1.18
CA ASP A 657 -16.02 10.81 -1.28
C ASP A 657 -16.29 11.76 -0.10
N ILE A 658 -15.90 11.39 1.12
CA ILE A 658 -16.03 12.25 2.30
C ILE A 658 -15.19 13.52 2.11
N PHE A 659 -13.93 13.37 1.68
CA PHE A 659 -13.04 14.50 1.49
C PHE A 659 -13.42 15.36 0.27
N ASN A 660 -13.92 14.76 -0.81
CA ASN A 660 -14.46 15.50 -1.96
C ASN A 660 -15.59 16.45 -1.54
N ASN A 661 -16.47 15.98 -0.65
CA ASN A 661 -17.52 16.83 -0.07
C ASN A 661 -16.95 17.90 0.88
N GLU A 662 -15.96 17.56 1.71
CA GLU A 662 -15.26 18.53 2.59
C GLU A 662 -14.58 19.65 1.79
N MET A 663 -13.97 19.32 0.65
CA MET A 663 -13.37 20.32 -0.26
C MET A 663 -14.41 21.30 -0.84
N GLY A 664 -15.70 20.99 -0.78
CA GLY A 664 -16.79 21.90 -1.17
C GLY A 664 -17.09 21.93 -2.67
N PHE A 665 -17.03 20.79 -3.36
CA PHE A 665 -17.46 20.69 -4.75
C PHE A 665 -18.99 20.67 -4.87
N GLU A 666 -19.55 21.48 -5.78
CA GLU A 666 -21.00 21.52 -6.05
C GLU A 666 -21.46 20.35 -6.91
N GLU A 667 -20.68 19.99 -7.93
CA GLU A 667 -20.96 18.85 -8.81
C GLU A 667 -19.87 17.80 -8.69
N ILE A 668 -20.26 16.56 -8.39
CA ILE A 668 -19.35 15.41 -8.34
C ILE A 668 -19.87 14.38 -9.34
N VAL A 669 -19.03 14.00 -10.30
CA VAL A 669 -19.30 12.95 -11.28
C VAL A 669 -18.27 11.85 -11.12
N THR A 670 -18.71 10.74 -10.53
CA THR A 670 -17.91 9.53 -10.29
C THR A 670 -18.61 8.33 -10.93
N LYS A 671 -18.00 7.14 -10.85
CA LYS A 671 -18.59 5.89 -11.35
C LYS A 671 -20.06 5.70 -10.93
N ASP A 672 -20.39 5.89 -9.65
CA ASP A 672 -21.75 5.71 -9.14
C ASP A 672 -22.76 6.64 -9.85
N VAL A 673 -22.37 7.89 -10.11
CA VAL A 673 -23.22 8.87 -10.83
C VAL A 673 -23.36 8.48 -12.30
N LEU A 674 -22.29 8.01 -12.92
CA LEU A 674 -22.31 7.53 -14.29
C LEU A 674 -23.26 6.33 -14.45
N GLU A 675 -23.19 5.35 -13.54
CA GLU A 675 -24.06 4.17 -13.53
C GLU A 675 -25.53 4.53 -13.26
N GLN A 676 -25.81 5.48 -12.36
CA GLN A 676 -27.16 5.95 -12.09
C GLN A 676 -27.79 6.66 -13.29
N ARG A 677 -27.00 7.42 -14.05
CA ARG A 677 -27.46 8.14 -15.25
C ARG A 677 -27.54 7.23 -16.47
N ALA A 678 -26.68 6.22 -16.56
CA ALA A 678 -26.78 5.19 -17.57
C ALA A 678 -28.04 4.36 -17.29
N LYS A 679 -29.10 4.55 -18.10
CA LYS A 679 -30.19 3.56 -18.18
C LYS A 679 -29.53 2.18 -18.36
N ALA A 680 -30.10 1.12 -17.76
CA ALA A 680 -29.55 -0.24 -17.52
C ALA A 680 -28.81 -1.03 -18.65
N ARG A 681 -28.37 -0.39 -19.73
CA ARG A 681 -27.60 -0.90 -20.87
C ARG A 681 -26.61 0.17 -21.40
N SER A 682 -25.58 0.53 -20.64
CA SER A 682 -24.38 1.10 -21.24
C SER A 682 -23.38 -0.01 -21.52
N ASP A 683 -22.86 -0.10 -22.75
CA ASP A 683 -21.81 -1.05 -23.15
C ASP A 683 -20.42 -0.57 -22.67
N TRP A 684 -20.34 0.05 -21.49
CA TRP A 684 -19.09 0.57 -20.95
C TRP A 684 -18.21 -0.56 -20.41
N GLU A 685 -16.94 -0.53 -20.77
CA GLU A 685 -15.95 -1.49 -20.31
C GLU A 685 -15.20 -0.96 -19.08
N GLU A 686 -15.23 -1.72 -17.98
CA GLU A 686 -14.32 -1.50 -16.86
C GLU A 686 -12.90 -1.92 -17.26
N ILE A 687 -11.94 -1.02 -17.09
CA ILE A 687 -10.52 -1.27 -17.42
C ILE A 687 -9.69 -1.61 -16.19
N ASN A 688 -10.16 -1.27 -15.00
CA ASN A 688 -9.49 -1.57 -13.74
C ASN A 688 -10.53 -1.90 -12.64
N TYR A 689 -10.06 -2.29 -11.46
CA TYR A 689 -10.93 -2.66 -10.34
C TYR A 689 -11.73 -1.49 -9.73
N PHE A 690 -11.44 -0.25 -10.13
CA PHE A 690 -12.12 0.95 -9.66
C PHE A 690 -13.16 1.50 -10.64
N GLY A 691 -13.07 1.21 -11.95
CA GLY A 691 -14.10 1.60 -12.92
C GLY A 691 -13.65 1.72 -14.37
N TYR A 692 -14.13 2.78 -15.02
CA TYR A 692 -14.11 2.98 -16.47
C TYR A 692 -12.92 3.84 -16.90
N PRO A 693 -12.55 3.83 -18.20
CA PRO A 693 -11.61 4.81 -18.76
C PRO A 693 -12.20 6.23 -18.68
N GLU A 694 -11.34 7.24 -18.66
CA GLU A 694 -11.71 8.65 -18.53
C GLU A 694 -12.55 9.14 -19.72
N THR A 695 -12.38 8.54 -20.89
CA THR A 695 -13.16 8.85 -22.11
C THR A 695 -14.67 8.69 -21.92
N THR A 696 -15.09 7.88 -20.95
CA THR A 696 -16.51 7.74 -20.56
C THR A 696 -17.11 9.05 -20.06
N LEU A 697 -16.30 9.97 -19.52
CA LEU A 697 -16.73 11.27 -18.99
C LEU A 697 -17.02 12.33 -20.07
N LYS A 698 -16.67 12.06 -21.34
CA LYS A 698 -16.74 13.05 -22.43
C LYS A 698 -18.09 13.76 -22.53
N THR A 699 -19.18 13.01 -22.36
CA THR A 699 -20.54 13.56 -22.41
C THR A 699 -20.80 14.50 -21.23
N GLN A 700 -20.42 14.09 -20.02
CA GLN A 700 -20.67 14.84 -18.80
C GLN A 700 -19.81 16.11 -18.75
N VAL A 701 -18.57 16.07 -19.26
CA VAL A 701 -17.72 17.27 -19.38
C VAL A 701 -18.35 18.28 -20.34
N ARG A 702 -18.88 17.82 -21.48
CA ARG A 702 -19.62 18.69 -22.40
C ARG A 702 -20.85 19.31 -21.73
N GLU A 703 -21.66 18.52 -21.05
CA GLU A 703 -22.85 19.00 -20.33
C GLU A 703 -22.50 20.06 -19.29
N LEU A 704 -21.39 19.89 -18.57
CA LEU A 704 -20.87 20.88 -17.62
C LEU A 704 -20.53 22.20 -18.32
N ILE A 705 -19.78 22.16 -19.43
CA ILE A 705 -19.39 23.36 -20.19
C ILE A 705 -20.64 24.10 -20.71
N GLU A 706 -21.58 23.37 -21.32
CA GLU A 706 -22.85 23.91 -21.82
C GLU A 706 -23.67 24.54 -20.69
N LYS A 707 -23.72 23.90 -19.51
CA LYS A 707 -24.39 24.44 -18.33
C LYS A 707 -23.75 25.75 -17.87
N VAL A 708 -22.42 25.79 -17.73
CA VAL A 708 -21.67 26.97 -17.30
C VAL A 708 -21.91 28.15 -18.24
N GLN A 709 -21.88 27.91 -19.56
CA GLN A 709 -22.13 28.95 -20.56
C GLN A 709 -23.58 29.46 -20.49
N ARG A 710 -24.56 28.55 -20.42
CA ARG A 710 -25.99 28.90 -20.32
C ARG A 710 -26.31 29.71 -19.07
N GLU A 711 -25.70 29.37 -17.94
CA GLU A 711 -25.89 30.07 -16.66
C GLU A 711 -25.01 31.31 -16.49
N LYS A 712 -24.17 31.64 -17.49
CA LYS A 712 -23.18 32.73 -17.43
C LYS A 712 -22.32 32.65 -16.16
N LYS A 713 -21.80 31.46 -15.87
CA LYS A 713 -20.91 31.20 -14.75
C LYS A 713 -19.45 31.06 -15.20
N ARG A 714 -18.56 31.14 -14.22
CA ARG A 714 -17.17 30.67 -14.31
C ARG A 714 -17.11 29.20 -13.92
N MET A 715 -16.06 28.49 -14.33
CA MET A 715 -15.91 27.07 -14.07
C MET A 715 -14.62 26.81 -13.32
N PHE A 716 -14.70 26.08 -12.21
CA PHE A 716 -13.58 25.33 -11.67
C PHE A 716 -13.85 23.85 -11.90
N PHE A 717 -13.11 23.24 -12.82
CA PHE A 717 -13.25 21.86 -13.21
C PHE A 717 -12.04 21.08 -12.72
N SER A 718 -12.23 20.22 -11.70
CA SER A 718 -11.23 19.27 -11.26
C SER A 718 -11.49 17.92 -11.91
N HIS A 719 -10.49 17.35 -12.56
CA HIS A 719 -10.56 16.03 -13.15
C HIS A 719 -9.40 15.17 -12.68
N PHE A 720 -9.71 13.98 -12.18
CA PHE A 720 -8.72 12.98 -11.79
C PHE A 720 -8.73 11.82 -12.80
N THR A 721 -7.60 11.59 -13.48
CA THR A 721 -7.42 10.43 -14.36
C THR A 721 -7.24 9.15 -13.53
N SER A 722 -7.24 7.97 -14.16
CA SER A 722 -7.21 6.66 -13.50
C SER A 722 -6.58 5.52 -14.32
N THR A 723 -6.49 5.63 -15.64
CA THR A 723 -6.10 4.54 -16.56
C THR A 723 -4.65 4.10 -16.36
N THR A 724 -3.78 5.02 -15.95
CA THR A 724 -2.37 4.78 -15.61
C THR A 724 -2.16 4.07 -14.28
N HIS A 725 -3.20 3.88 -13.46
CA HIS A 725 -3.15 3.06 -12.25
C HIS A 725 -3.01 1.57 -12.61
N HIS A 726 -2.30 0.81 -11.77
CA HIS A 726 -2.25 -0.65 -11.87
C HIS A 726 -3.68 -1.24 -11.87
N PRO A 727 -4.05 -2.16 -12.78
CA PRO A 727 -3.20 -3.06 -13.55
C PRO A 727 -2.98 -2.62 -15.00
N TRP A 728 -3.03 -1.31 -15.29
CA TRP A 728 -2.79 -0.73 -16.62
C TRP A 728 -3.69 -1.31 -17.72
N GLY A 729 -4.96 -1.50 -17.38
CA GLY A 729 -5.96 -1.96 -18.34
C GLY A 729 -6.32 -0.88 -19.35
N LEU A 730 -6.72 -1.30 -20.54
CA LEU A 730 -7.08 -0.44 -21.66
C LEU A 730 -8.38 -0.95 -22.28
N PRO A 731 -9.19 -0.06 -22.88
CA PRO A 731 -10.34 -0.48 -23.67
C PRO A 731 -9.93 -1.46 -24.76
N ARG A 732 -10.76 -2.47 -25.06
CA ARG A 732 -10.45 -3.52 -26.05
C ARG A 732 -10.10 -2.98 -27.43
N ASP A 733 -10.75 -1.90 -27.84
CA ASP A 733 -10.58 -1.32 -29.16
C ASP A 733 -9.34 -0.40 -29.23
N PHE A 734 -8.68 -0.12 -28.10
CA PHE A 734 -7.45 0.64 -28.08
C PHE A 734 -6.27 -0.26 -28.44
N LYS A 735 -5.68 -0.02 -29.62
CA LYS A 735 -4.54 -0.80 -30.14
C LYS A 735 -3.38 -0.76 -29.15
N LYS A 736 -2.95 -1.91 -28.64
CA LYS A 736 -1.73 -2.04 -27.83
C LYS A 736 -0.50 -2.10 -28.71
N ILE A 737 0.60 -1.56 -28.21
CA ILE A 737 1.87 -1.55 -28.92
C ILE A 737 3.01 -1.99 -28.00
N GLU A 738 4.02 -2.64 -28.57
CA GLU A 738 5.19 -3.12 -27.86
C GLU A 738 6.29 -2.05 -27.94
N TYR A 739 6.39 -1.21 -26.91
CA TYR A 739 7.40 -0.15 -26.77
C TYR A 739 8.73 -0.68 -26.27
N VAL A 740 8.70 -1.73 -25.45
CA VAL A 740 9.88 -2.44 -24.94
C VAL A 740 9.79 -3.91 -25.31
N ASN A 741 10.93 -4.57 -25.52
CA ASN A 741 10.96 -5.98 -25.86
C ASN A 741 10.45 -6.85 -24.69
N THR A 742 9.37 -7.61 -24.90
CA THR A 742 8.78 -8.50 -23.87
C THR A 742 8.88 -9.99 -24.21
N GLN A 743 9.66 -10.33 -25.24
CA GLN A 743 9.81 -11.70 -25.73
C GLN A 743 10.85 -12.51 -24.93
N GLU A 744 10.69 -13.83 -24.90
CA GLU A 744 11.63 -14.77 -24.26
C GLU A 744 12.04 -14.35 -22.82
N ASN A 745 13.34 -14.21 -22.56
CA ASN A 745 13.90 -13.84 -21.27
C ASN A 745 13.66 -12.37 -20.89
N MET A 746 13.12 -11.55 -21.80
CA MET A 746 12.79 -10.13 -21.58
C MET A 746 11.33 -9.94 -21.12
N GLY A 747 10.60 -11.02 -20.85
CA GLY A 747 9.19 -10.97 -20.42
C GLY A 747 8.93 -10.24 -19.09
N TRP A 748 9.96 -9.85 -18.34
CA TRP A 748 9.81 -9.07 -17.11
C TRP A 748 9.49 -7.58 -17.37
N HIS A 749 9.64 -7.08 -18.60
CA HIS A 749 9.27 -5.71 -19.02
C HIS A 749 7.76 -5.51 -19.30
N ARG A 750 6.94 -6.56 -19.15
CA ARG A 750 5.51 -6.52 -19.54
C ARG A 750 4.70 -5.45 -18.82
N ASP A 751 4.98 -5.25 -17.54
CA ASP A 751 4.27 -4.28 -16.71
C ASP A 751 4.59 -2.86 -17.14
N PHE A 752 5.87 -2.56 -17.33
CA PHE A 752 6.32 -1.27 -17.85
C PHE A 752 5.78 -1.01 -19.26
N ASN A 753 5.78 -2.01 -20.16
CA ASN A 753 5.17 -1.87 -21.48
C ASN A 753 3.67 -1.55 -21.41
N SER A 754 2.95 -2.21 -20.50
CA SER A 754 1.51 -1.99 -20.31
C SER A 754 1.25 -0.57 -19.81
N TYR A 755 2.06 -0.10 -18.85
CA TYR A 755 2.03 1.28 -18.37
C TYR A 755 2.30 2.30 -19.49
N LEU A 756 3.31 2.11 -20.35
CA LEU A 756 3.56 3.00 -21.48
C LEU A 756 2.36 3.12 -22.42
N ASN A 757 1.60 2.03 -22.63
CA ASN A 757 0.36 2.11 -23.41
C ASN A 757 -0.75 2.91 -22.70
N THR A 758 -0.84 2.84 -21.38
CA THR A 758 -1.77 3.68 -20.61
C THR A 758 -1.36 5.15 -20.60
N VAL A 759 -0.07 5.44 -20.60
CA VAL A 759 0.45 6.81 -20.79
C VAL A 759 0.02 7.37 -22.15
N ARG A 760 0.15 6.58 -23.24
CA ARG A 760 -0.37 7.00 -24.55
C ARG A 760 -1.88 7.25 -24.54
N PHE A 761 -2.63 6.39 -23.86
CA PHE A 761 -4.08 6.56 -23.74
C PHE A 761 -4.43 7.86 -23.00
N GLN A 762 -3.75 8.13 -21.88
CA GLN A 762 -3.92 9.36 -21.13
C GLN A 762 -3.56 10.59 -21.98
N ASP A 763 -2.45 10.55 -22.71
CA ASP A 763 -2.02 11.65 -23.60
C ASP A 763 -3.08 11.97 -24.66
N ALA A 764 -3.65 10.95 -25.31
CA ALA A 764 -4.74 11.11 -26.26
C ALA A 764 -6.01 11.69 -25.62
N TRP A 765 -6.39 11.23 -24.42
CA TRP A 765 -7.52 11.78 -23.67
C TRP A 765 -7.33 13.26 -23.31
N LEU A 766 -6.13 13.66 -22.90
CA LEU A 766 -5.82 15.08 -22.67
C LEU A 766 -6.01 15.90 -23.95
N GLY A 767 -5.63 15.35 -25.11
CA GLY A 767 -5.90 15.95 -26.41
C GLY A 767 -7.39 16.16 -26.64
N GLU A 768 -8.19 15.11 -26.47
CA GLU A 768 -9.66 15.18 -26.63
C GLU A 768 -10.30 16.19 -25.66
N LEU A 769 -9.85 16.23 -24.41
CA LEU A 769 -10.36 17.16 -23.40
C LEU A 769 -10.06 18.62 -23.78
N LEU A 770 -8.83 18.91 -24.21
CA LEU A 770 -8.46 20.24 -24.70
C LEU A 770 -9.24 20.60 -25.97
N GLN A 771 -9.49 19.63 -26.85
CA GLN A 771 -10.30 19.83 -28.04
C GLN A 771 -11.77 20.15 -27.71
N LEU A 772 -12.33 19.61 -26.62
CA LEU A 772 -13.66 20.02 -26.13
C LEU A 772 -13.67 21.50 -25.74
N PHE A 773 -12.62 22.00 -25.07
CA PHE A 773 -12.53 23.42 -24.71
C PHE A 773 -12.42 24.32 -25.94
N GLU A 774 -11.70 23.89 -26.99
CA GLU A 774 -11.60 24.60 -28.27
C GLU A 774 -12.97 24.64 -28.98
N LEU A 775 -13.67 23.50 -29.06
CA LEU A 775 -14.97 23.40 -29.74
C LEU A 775 -16.06 24.25 -29.09
N HIS A 776 -16.01 24.42 -27.76
CA HIS A 776 -16.95 25.27 -27.03
C HIS A 776 -16.47 26.73 -26.91
N GLY A 777 -15.32 27.09 -27.50
CA GLY A 777 -14.80 28.45 -27.52
C GLY A 777 -14.32 28.97 -26.17
N ILE A 778 -14.03 28.10 -25.20
CA ILE A 778 -13.56 28.48 -23.86
C ILE A 778 -12.04 28.34 -23.69
N ALA A 779 -11.33 27.71 -24.64
CA ALA A 779 -9.89 27.45 -24.53
C ALA A 779 -9.05 28.70 -24.26
N ASN A 780 -9.37 29.82 -24.92
CA ASN A 780 -8.66 31.09 -24.80
C ASN A 780 -8.88 31.83 -23.47
N GLU A 781 -9.84 31.38 -22.66
CA GLU A 781 -10.21 31.95 -21.36
C GLU A 781 -10.10 30.94 -20.20
N THR A 782 -9.46 29.79 -20.45
CA THR A 782 -9.30 28.70 -19.47
C THR A 782 -7.83 28.50 -19.11
N LEU A 783 -7.51 28.62 -17.81
CA LEU A 783 -6.25 28.13 -17.26
C LEU A 783 -6.36 26.63 -17.04
N VAL A 784 -5.55 25.83 -17.75
CA VAL A 784 -5.46 24.38 -17.54
C VAL A 784 -4.23 24.09 -16.69
N VAL A 785 -4.42 23.61 -15.49
CA VAL A 785 -3.36 23.19 -14.57
C VAL A 785 -3.25 21.68 -14.63
N LEU A 786 -2.07 21.15 -14.97
CA LEU A 786 -1.81 19.72 -14.99
C LEU A 786 -0.79 19.37 -13.91
N VAL A 787 -1.07 18.35 -13.13
CA VAL A 787 -0.19 17.90 -12.04
C VAL A 787 -0.30 16.40 -11.86
N GLY A 788 0.82 15.69 -11.77
CA GLY A 788 0.80 14.29 -11.36
C GLY A 788 0.47 14.16 -9.87
N ASP A 789 -0.38 13.19 -9.50
CA ASP A 789 -0.64 12.90 -8.09
C ASP A 789 0.60 12.26 -7.43
N HIS A 790 1.23 11.33 -8.14
CA HIS A 790 2.50 10.68 -7.86
C HIS A 790 3.05 10.03 -9.13
N GLY A 791 4.29 9.53 -9.09
CA GLY A 791 4.88 8.74 -10.17
C GLY A 791 4.73 7.23 -9.95
N GLN A 792 5.47 6.41 -10.69
CA GLN A 792 5.40 4.95 -10.60
C GLN A 792 6.77 4.32 -10.83
N ALA A 793 7.31 3.67 -9.80
CA ALA A 793 8.54 2.88 -9.88
C ALA A 793 8.25 1.48 -10.43
N PHE A 794 9.12 1.01 -11.31
CA PHE A 794 9.11 -0.34 -11.89
C PHE A 794 10.42 -1.10 -11.59
N ARG A 795 10.50 -2.34 -12.09
CA ARG A 795 11.71 -3.16 -11.99
C ARG A 795 12.87 -2.60 -12.81
N GLU A 796 12.56 -1.78 -13.82
CA GLU A 796 13.50 -0.98 -14.60
C GLU A 796 14.21 0.07 -13.75
N ASP A 797 13.54 0.61 -12.72
CA ASP A 797 14.14 1.54 -11.77
C ASP A 797 14.92 0.77 -10.68
N ILE A 798 14.28 -0.23 -10.06
CA ILE A 798 14.87 -1.05 -9.00
C ILE A 798 14.40 -2.51 -9.09
N THR A 799 15.33 -3.45 -9.27
CA THR A 799 15.00 -4.87 -9.57
C THR A 799 14.23 -5.60 -8.47
N THR A 800 14.26 -5.09 -7.23
CA THR A 800 13.69 -5.76 -6.06
C THR A 800 12.27 -5.34 -5.70
N ARG A 801 11.76 -4.22 -6.23
CA ARG A 801 10.47 -3.62 -5.80
C ARG A 801 9.76 -2.95 -6.99
N THR A 802 8.44 -2.78 -6.88
CA THR A 802 7.62 -2.03 -7.86
C THR A 802 6.46 -1.34 -7.15
N GLY A 803 5.89 -0.31 -7.77
CA GLY A 803 4.79 0.48 -7.20
C GLY A 803 5.21 1.40 -6.07
N THR A 804 4.21 1.95 -5.38
CA THR A 804 4.40 2.99 -4.36
C THR A 804 4.43 2.44 -2.93
N TYR A 805 3.88 1.25 -2.68
CA TYR A 805 3.77 0.68 -1.33
C TYR A 805 5.15 0.36 -0.74
N LYS A 806 5.47 1.00 0.40
CA LYS A 806 6.77 0.96 1.08
C LYS A 806 7.95 1.09 0.10
N ASN A 807 7.79 1.92 -0.93
CA ASN A 807 8.80 2.15 -1.93
C ASN A 807 9.17 3.64 -2.02
N GLY A 808 10.31 3.98 -1.41
CA GLY A 808 10.82 5.34 -1.36
C GLY A 808 11.56 5.80 -2.62
N HIS A 809 11.51 5.08 -3.74
CA HIS A 809 12.22 5.45 -4.97
C HIS A 809 11.77 6.82 -5.53
N VAL A 810 12.70 7.62 -6.05
CA VAL A 810 12.42 8.97 -6.59
C VAL A 810 11.39 8.97 -7.73
N SER A 811 11.33 7.91 -8.53
CA SER A 811 10.34 7.72 -9.62
C SER A 811 8.88 7.71 -9.13
N ASN A 812 8.62 7.48 -7.84
CA ASN A 812 7.29 7.61 -7.25
C ASN A 812 6.89 9.06 -6.92
N PHE A 813 7.83 10.01 -7.00
CA PHE A 813 7.61 11.39 -6.55
C PHE A 813 7.81 12.43 -7.64
N ARG A 814 8.65 12.20 -8.66
CA ARG A 814 8.81 13.14 -9.78
C ARG A 814 7.55 13.17 -10.65
N VAL A 815 6.89 14.32 -10.67
CA VAL A 815 5.61 14.51 -11.36
C VAL A 815 5.64 15.79 -12.19
N PRO A 816 4.89 15.83 -13.31
CA PRO A 816 4.72 17.05 -14.07
C PRO A 816 3.92 18.07 -13.26
N ILE A 817 4.27 19.36 -13.43
CA ILE A 817 3.49 20.51 -12.98
C ILE A 817 3.49 21.55 -14.12
N THR A 818 2.32 21.83 -14.68
CA THR A 818 2.17 22.77 -15.80
C THR A 818 0.96 23.68 -15.61
N PHE A 819 1.13 24.98 -15.80
CA PHE A 819 0.08 25.99 -15.85
C PHE A 819 -0.07 26.48 -17.28
N ARG A 820 -1.01 25.87 -18.02
CA ARG A 820 -1.24 26.13 -19.43
C ARG A 820 -2.32 27.18 -19.66
N HIS A 821 -2.00 28.18 -20.48
CA HIS A 821 -2.96 29.14 -21.01
C HIS A 821 -2.48 29.66 -22.38
N PRO A 822 -3.31 29.73 -23.43
CA PRO A 822 -2.87 30.07 -24.80
C PRO A 822 -2.20 31.45 -24.94
N HIS A 823 -2.51 32.38 -24.04
CA HIS A 823 -1.97 33.74 -24.03
C HIS A 823 -0.86 33.99 -23.01
N ILE A 824 -0.44 32.98 -22.23
CA ILE A 824 0.71 33.12 -21.33
C ILE A 824 1.98 32.69 -22.08
N PRO A 825 3.08 33.48 -22.03
CA PRO A 825 4.35 33.10 -22.63
C PRO A 825 4.80 31.71 -22.20
N ARG A 826 5.45 30.99 -23.10
CA ARG A 826 5.97 29.66 -22.81
C ARG A 826 7.23 29.78 -21.95
N VAL A 827 7.20 29.18 -20.77
CA VAL A 827 8.32 29.22 -19.81
C VAL A 827 8.65 27.80 -19.35
N GLN A 828 9.93 27.43 -19.40
CA GLN A 828 10.48 26.28 -18.70
C GLN A 828 11.11 26.79 -17.40
N TYR A 829 10.43 26.59 -16.27
CA TYR A 829 10.79 27.21 -15.01
C TYR A 829 11.37 26.20 -14.03
N GLU A 830 12.66 26.33 -13.72
CA GLU A 830 13.34 25.47 -12.76
C GLU A 830 12.98 25.85 -11.32
N ALA A 831 12.29 24.96 -10.63
CA ALA A 831 11.96 25.09 -9.22
C ALA A 831 11.74 23.71 -8.60
N ASN A 832 12.51 23.37 -7.56
CA ASN A 832 12.29 22.15 -6.77
C ASN A 832 11.11 22.38 -5.83
N ALA A 833 9.90 22.17 -6.34
CA ALA A 833 8.64 22.53 -5.68
C ALA A 833 7.71 21.33 -5.58
N THR A 834 6.81 21.35 -4.60
CA THR A 834 5.78 20.32 -4.45
C THR A 834 4.39 20.79 -4.84
N SER A 835 3.46 19.84 -4.97
CA SER A 835 2.06 20.10 -5.34
C SER A 835 1.31 21.07 -4.41
N ILE A 836 1.79 21.35 -3.20
CA ILE A 836 1.22 22.39 -2.33
C ILE A 836 1.35 23.80 -2.93
N SER A 837 2.24 23.97 -3.92
CA SER A 837 2.48 25.24 -4.62
C SER A 837 1.41 25.53 -5.69
N ILE A 838 0.55 24.56 -6.02
CA ILE A 838 -0.48 24.69 -7.05
C ILE A 838 -1.51 25.76 -6.68
N LEU A 839 -2.14 25.63 -5.51
CA LEU A 839 -3.16 26.58 -5.03
C LEU A 839 -2.63 28.02 -4.97
N PRO A 840 -1.51 28.34 -4.27
CA PRO A 840 -1.01 29.71 -4.21
C PRO A 840 -0.65 30.24 -5.60
N THR A 841 -0.14 29.41 -6.52
CA THR A 841 0.14 29.83 -7.90
C THR A 841 -1.13 30.18 -8.68
N ILE A 842 -2.22 29.42 -8.52
CA ILE A 842 -3.53 29.75 -9.14
C ILE A 842 -4.02 31.10 -8.63
N LEU A 843 -3.96 31.35 -7.32
CA LEU A 843 -4.37 32.65 -6.75
C LEU A 843 -3.51 33.80 -7.30
N ASP A 844 -2.20 33.61 -7.34
CA ASP A 844 -1.25 34.63 -7.82
C ASP A 844 -1.46 34.92 -9.33
N LEU A 845 -1.74 33.90 -10.15
CA LEU A 845 -2.12 34.07 -11.55
C LEU A 845 -3.43 34.86 -11.70
N LEU A 846 -4.46 34.54 -10.91
CA LEU A 846 -5.74 35.24 -10.95
C LEU A 846 -5.62 36.71 -10.54
N ILE A 847 -4.75 37.02 -9.57
CA ILE A 847 -4.44 38.38 -9.12
C ILE A 847 -3.72 39.17 -10.22
N ASN A 848 -2.57 38.67 -10.71
CA ASN A 848 -1.70 39.44 -11.60
C ASN A 848 -2.23 39.57 -13.03
N THR A 849 -3.15 38.69 -13.45
CA THR A 849 -3.83 38.80 -14.75
C THR A 849 -5.08 39.69 -14.70
N GLY A 850 -5.43 40.24 -13.52
CA GLY A 850 -6.65 41.04 -13.37
C GLY A 850 -7.94 40.22 -13.53
N SER A 851 -7.88 38.90 -13.28
CA SER A 851 -9.00 37.96 -13.48
C SER A 851 -9.93 37.84 -12.26
N LEU A 852 -9.83 38.78 -11.32
CA LEU A 852 -10.66 38.91 -10.13
C LEU A 852 -11.17 40.36 -10.01
N ASN A 853 -12.40 40.53 -9.52
CA ASN A 853 -12.88 41.85 -9.14
C ASN A 853 -12.13 42.35 -7.89
N ARG A 854 -12.33 43.63 -7.54
CA ARG A 854 -11.60 44.28 -6.43
C ARG A 854 -11.75 43.56 -5.08
N LYS A 855 -12.94 43.02 -4.77
CA LYS A 855 -13.20 42.35 -3.47
C LYS A 855 -12.51 40.99 -3.42
N ASP A 856 -12.68 40.19 -4.47
CA ASP A 856 -12.10 38.85 -4.56
C ASP A 856 -10.57 38.92 -4.63
N MET A 857 -10.02 39.93 -5.31
CA MET A 857 -8.58 40.20 -5.35
C MET A 857 -8.01 40.52 -3.96
N ALA A 858 -8.73 41.29 -3.14
CA ALA A 858 -8.27 41.60 -1.77
C ALA A 858 -8.25 40.36 -0.88
N VAL A 859 -9.27 39.49 -1.00
CA VAL A 859 -9.31 38.19 -0.30
C VAL A 859 -8.15 37.30 -0.77
N ALA A 860 -8.00 37.11 -2.09
CA ALA A 860 -6.95 36.27 -2.66
C ALA A 860 -5.55 36.75 -2.26
N SER A 861 -5.30 38.07 -2.31
CA SER A 861 -4.02 38.66 -1.93
C SER A 861 -3.70 38.43 -0.45
N ASP A 862 -4.70 38.48 0.43
CA ASP A 862 -4.48 38.24 1.84
C ASP A 862 -4.28 36.74 2.17
N LEU A 863 -5.05 35.85 1.52
CA LEU A 863 -4.95 34.39 1.69
C LEU A 863 -3.66 33.81 1.11
N LEU A 864 -3.14 34.36 0.01
CA LEU A 864 -1.91 33.90 -0.63
C LEU A 864 -0.73 33.87 0.36
N HIS A 865 -0.70 34.81 1.31
CA HIS A 865 0.29 34.86 2.37
C HIS A 865 -0.01 33.96 3.59
N ASP A 866 -1.01 33.09 3.53
CA ASP A 866 -1.28 32.09 4.56
C ASP A 866 -0.88 30.67 4.13
N TYR A 867 -0.57 30.43 2.85
CA TYR A 867 -0.12 29.11 2.39
C TYR A 867 1.37 28.88 2.65
N GLU A 868 1.73 27.61 2.84
CA GLU A 868 3.10 27.13 3.02
C GLU A 868 3.86 27.07 1.68
N GLY A 869 3.15 26.80 0.58
CA GLY A 869 3.72 26.74 -0.77
C GLY A 869 4.12 28.11 -1.32
N GLN A 870 5.20 28.15 -2.10
CA GLN A 870 5.64 29.33 -2.84
C GLN A 870 4.89 29.43 -4.17
N SER A 871 4.71 30.64 -4.69
CA SER A 871 4.12 30.83 -6.02
C SER A 871 5.16 30.52 -7.11
N LEU A 872 4.72 29.86 -8.18
CA LEU A 872 5.58 29.45 -9.29
C LEU A 872 5.57 30.46 -10.47
N ILE A 873 4.98 31.65 -10.26
CA ILE A 873 5.10 32.79 -11.19
C ILE A 873 6.08 33.87 -10.71
N ARG A 874 6.83 33.60 -9.64
CA ARG A 874 7.84 34.47 -9.02
C ARG A 874 9.12 33.67 -8.79
N PRO A 875 10.31 34.32 -8.73
CA PRO A 875 11.56 33.65 -8.39
C PRO A 875 11.42 32.78 -7.13
N TYR A 876 11.79 31.51 -7.23
CA TYR A 876 11.62 30.53 -6.16
C TYR A 876 12.77 30.68 -5.17
N LYS A 877 12.47 30.82 -3.88
CA LYS A 877 13.49 30.95 -2.85
C LYS A 877 13.85 29.56 -2.33
N SER A 878 15.04 29.09 -2.70
CA SER A 878 15.58 27.82 -2.19
C SER A 878 16.03 27.93 -0.72
N SER A 879 16.36 29.13 -0.26
CA SER A 879 16.67 29.44 1.14
C SER A 879 16.38 30.90 1.49
N ARG A 880 16.26 31.20 2.80
CA ARG A 880 16.10 32.55 3.36
C ARG A 880 16.67 32.59 4.77
N ASN A 881 17.59 33.50 5.06
CA ASN A 881 18.22 33.66 6.38
C ASN A 881 18.79 32.34 6.97
N GLY A 882 19.34 31.47 6.12
CA GLY A 882 19.86 30.15 6.50
C GLY A 882 18.80 29.05 6.63
N CYS A 883 17.50 29.38 6.65
CA CYS A 883 16.42 28.40 6.52
C CYS A 883 16.38 27.89 5.07
N ARG A 884 16.27 26.58 4.90
CA ARG A 884 16.16 25.91 3.59
C ARG A 884 14.69 25.67 3.28
N ALA A 885 14.33 25.74 2.00
CA ALA A 885 13.00 25.32 1.54
C ALA A 885 12.98 23.78 1.48
N TRP A 886 12.39 23.16 2.50
CA TRP A 886 12.28 21.71 2.62
C TRP A 886 11.06 21.17 1.87
N ASN A 887 11.23 20.02 1.24
CA ASN A 887 10.18 19.29 0.55
C ASN A 887 10.02 17.90 1.19
N PHE A 888 8.78 17.50 1.45
CA PHE A 888 8.44 16.25 2.10
C PHE A 888 7.59 15.38 1.18
N GLY A 889 7.77 14.06 1.24
CA GLY A 889 6.99 13.11 0.46
C GLY A 889 6.58 11.92 1.30
N VAL A 890 5.29 11.83 1.67
CA VAL A 890 4.72 10.72 2.45
C VAL A 890 4.66 9.46 1.59
N ILE A 891 5.29 8.36 2.02
CA ILE A 891 5.38 7.12 1.22
C ILE A 891 4.22 6.19 1.59
N ASN A 892 3.51 5.68 0.56
CA ASN A 892 2.38 4.76 0.68
C ASN A 892 2.75 3.54 1.56
N SER A 893 1.96 3.14 2.56
CA SER A 893 0.59 3.56 2.92
C SER A 893 0.45 4.85 3.72
N GLY A 894 1.56 5.44 4.15
CA GLY A 894 1.58 6.74 4.82
C GLY A 894 2.37 6.76 6.13
N ALA A 895 2.39 5.68 6.92
CA ALA A 895 3.06 5.66 8.22
C ALA A 895 4.43 4.95 8.26
N GLY A 896 4.86 4.32 7.16
CA GLY A 896 6.08 3.50 7.17
C GLY A 896 7.37 4.31 6.99
N MET A 897 7.36 5.25 6.04
CA MET A 897 8.53 6.01 5.64
C MET A 897 8.14 7.43 5.17
N LEU A 898 9.08 8.35 5.26
CA LEU A 898 8.95 9.72 4.76
C LEU A 898 10.18 10.06 3.90
N SER A 899 9.99 10.72 2.77
CA SER A 899 11.09 11.26 1.98
C SER A 899 11.26 12.76 2.21
N VAL A 900 12.51 13.22 2.20
CA VAL A 900 12.91 14.60 2.48
C VAL A 900 13.94 15.03 1.45
N THR A 901 13.71 16.18 0.84
CA THR A 901 14.69 16.91 0.01
C THR A 901 14.67 18.39 0.41
N SER A 902 15.62 19.17 -0.09
CA SER A 902 15.56 20.63 0.02
C SER A 902 15.85 21.28 -1.32
N ALA A 903 15.30 22.47 -1.57
CA ALA A 903 15.44 23.13 -2.86
C ALA A 903 16.85 23.71 -3.12
N ASP A 904 17.70 23.78 -2.10
CA ASP A 904 19.06 24.32 -2.18
C ASP A 904 20.15 23.24 -2.30
N ALA A 905 19.79 21.95 -2.18
CA ALA A 905 20.74 20.84 -2.21
C ALA A 905 20.25 19.70 -3.12
N PRO A 906 21.15 18.92 -3.73
CA PRO A 906 20.78 17.81 -4.62
C PRO A 906 20.46 16.51 -3.86
N TRP A 907 20.52 16.52 -2.53
CA TRP A 907 20.43 15.31 -1.72
C TRP A 907 18.99 14.95 -1.37
N ARG A 908 18.78 13.65 -1.19
CA ARG A 908 17.50 13.10 -0.75
C ARG A 908 17.71 12.07 0.35
N LEU A 909 16.83 12.14 1.34
CA LEU A 909 16.83 11.23 2.48
C LEU A 909 15.45 10.57 2.59
N VAL A 910 15.40 9.25 2.59
CA VAL A 910 14.22 8.49 3.00
C VAL A 910 14.45 8.02 4.43
N ILE A 911 13.55 8.45 5.31
CA ILE A 911 13.60 8.19 6.74
C ILE A 911 12.58 7.10 7.09
N PRO A 912 12.96 6.12 7.93
CA PRO A 912 12.02 5.16 8.47
C PRO A 912 11.18 5.81 9.59
N LEU A 913 9.86 5.70 9.52
CA LEU A 913 8.96 6.05 10.61
C LEU A 913 8.60 4.83 11.48
N ASP A 914 8.76 3.63 10.92
CA ASP A 914 8.71 2.35 11.61
C ASP A 914 10.12 1.77 11.86
N ARG A 915 10.21 0.58 12.49
CA ARG A 915 11.50 -0.09 12.72
C ARG A 915 11.90 -1.08 11.61
N ALA A 916 11.07 -1.22 10.58
CA ALA A 916 11.20 -2.23 9.54
C ALA A 916 11.94 -1.72 8.28
N CYS A 917 12.15 -0.40 8.17
CA CYS A 917 12.83 0.22 7.03
C CYS A 917 14.23 0.73 7.39
N GLN A 918 15.13 0.77 6.40
CA GLN A 918 16.44 1.39 6.51
C GLN A 918 16.36 2.88 6.19
N TRP A 919 17.29 3.65 6.73
CA TRP A 919 17.59 4.98 6.22
C TRP A 919 18.21 4.84 4.84
N ARG A 920 17.80 5.67 3.88
CA ARG A 920 18.32 5.66 2.50
C ARG A 920 18.70 7.08 2.09
N PHE A 921 19.95 7.27 1.68
CA PHE A 921 20.48 8.54 1.16
C PHE A 921 20.86 8.40 -0.32
N THR A 922 20.59 9.44 -1.10
CA THR A 922 20.91 9.53 -2.53
C THR A 922 21.34 10.95 -2.92
N ASP A 923 22.17 11.07 -3.95
CA ASP A 923 22.60 12.32 -4.56
C ASP A 923 21.99 12.45 -5.97
N LEU A 924 20.87 13.16 -6.07
CA LEU A 924 20.08 13.23 -7.30
C LEU A 924 20.78 14.00 -8.43
N LYS A 925 21.86 14.72 -8.14
CA LYS A 925 22.65 15.40 -9.18
C LYS A 925 23.52 14.43 -9.97
N ASN A 926 24.17 13.50 -9.27
CA ASN A 926 25.10 12.54 -9.88
C ASN A 926 24.43 11.18 -10.15
N ASP A 927 23.38 10.85 -9.40
CA ASP A 927 22.56 9.64 -9.53
C ASP A 927 21.06 10.01 -9.59
N PRO A 928 20.59 10.60 -10.70
CA PRO A 928 19.20 11.06 -10.83
C PRO A 928 18.17 9.91 -10.85
N LEU A 929 18.62 8.67 -11.03
CA LEU A 929 17.77 7.48 -11.03
C LEU A 929 17.85 6.70 -9.71
N GLU A 930 18.64 7.14 -8.72
CA GLU A 930 18.84 6.44 -7.45
C GLU A 930 19.29 4.98 -7.59
N LEU A 931 20.16 4.70 -8.56
CA LEU A 931 20.68 3.35 -8.84
C LEU A 931 21.68 2.88 -7.76
N GLU A 932 22.40 3.80 -7.11
CA GLU A 932 23.43 3.48 -6.11
C GLU A 932 23.14 4.15 -4.75
N PRO A 933 22.05 3.77 -4.07
CA PRO A 933 21.67 4.37 -2.79
C PRO A 933 22.56 3.90 -1.64
N LEU A 934 22.81 4.78 -0.67
CA LEU A 934 23.39 4.40 0.62
C LEU A 934 22.30 4.04 1.61
N GLU A 935 22.26 2.78 2.03
CA GLU A 935 21.25 2.27 2.97
C GLU A 935 21.87 1.77 4.28
N LYS A 936 21.30 2.18 5.43
CA LYS A 936 21.76 1.78 6.77
C LYS A 936 20.62 1.63 7.78
N TRP A 937 20.82 0.73 8.74
CA TRP A 937 19.87 0.48 9.84
C TRP A 937 19.96 1.52 10.97
N SER A 938 20.96 2.40 10.96
CA SER A 938 21.10 3.48 11.93
C SER A 938 21.53 4.78 11.25
N LEU A 939 21.02 5.90 11.76
CA LEU A 939 21.36 7.24 11.27
C LEU A 939 22.86 7.54 11.48
N GLU A 940 23.43 7.13 12.61
CA GLU A 940 24.85 7.38 12.92
C GLU A 940 25.79 6.73 11.89
N GLN A 941 25.51 5.48 11.51
CA GLN A 941 26.25 4.80 10.44
C GLN A 941 26.05 5.50 9.09
N LEU A 942 24.82 5.90 8.77
CA LEU A 942 24.55 6.60 7.52
C LEU A 942 25.32 7.93 7.44
N VAL A 943 25.28 8.74 8.50
CA VAL A 943 26.00 10.01 8.57
C VAL A 943 27.52 9.80 8.44
N GLY A 944 28.07 8.76 9.06
CA GLY A 944 29.47 8.38 8.90
C GLY A 944 29.83 8.03 7.45
N ASP A 945 29.02 7.21 6.79
CA ASP A 945 29.24 6.82 5.39
C ASP A 945 29.07 8.00 4.42
N VAL A 946 28.05 8.83 4.63
CA VAL A 946 27.81 10.04 3.83
C VAL A 946 28.96 11.03 3.99
N ARG A 947 29.48 11.23 5.19
CA ARG A 947 30.67 12.07 5.43
C ARG A 947 31.87 11.56 4.63
N ASN A 948 32.11 10.26 4.63
CA ASN A 948 33.26 9.65 3.96
C ASN A 948 33.15 9.71 2.42
N LEU A 949 31.94 9.57 1.86
CA LEU A 949 31.72 9.46 0.42
C LEU A 949 31.33 10.79 -0.24
N TYR A 950 30.54 11.63 0.43
CA TYR A 950 29.96 12.87 -0.11
C TYR A 950 30.42 14.13 0.64
N GLY A 951 31.21 13.99 1.72
CA GLY A 951 31.81 15.10 2.45
C GLY A 951 30.98 15.62 3.63
N GLU A 952 31.57 16.58 4.36
CA GLU A 952 31.02 17.09 5.62
C GLU A 952 29.67 17.79 5.43
N GLU A 953 29.52 18.57 4.35
CA GLU A 953 28.28 19.31 4.06
C GLU A 953 27.07 18.38 3.88
N ALA A 954 27.23 17.31 3.08
CA ALA A 954 26.20 16.29 2.89
C ALA A 954 25.84 15.61 4.22
N SER A 955 26.85 15.30 5.04
CA SER A 955 26.64 14.67 6.34
C SER A 955 25.86 15.58 7.31
N GLN A 956 26.15 16.89 7.31
CA GLN A 956 25.44 17.87 8.11
C GLN A 956 24.01 18.07 7.60
N TRP A 957 23.81 18.05 6.28
CA TRP A 957 22.48 18.11 5.69
C TRP A 957 21.62 16.92 6.11
N VAL A 958 22.17 15.69 6.15
CA VAL A 958 21.43 14.50 6.62
C VAL A 958 20.97 14.66 8.07
N VAL A 959 21.82 15.19 8.95
CA VAL A 959 21.46 15.45 10.36
C VAL A 959 20.37 16.52 10.46
N GLN A 960 20.43 17.57 9.64
CA GLN A 960 19.40 18.62 9.61
C GLN A 960 18.07 18.09 9.05
N ALA A 961 18.12 17.32 7.97
CA ALA A 961 16.96 16.74 7.31
C ALA A 961 16.19 15.81 8.27
N ASP A 962 16.89 14.96 9.03
CA ASP A 962 16.28 14.12 10.06
C ASP A 962 15.57 14.95 11.14
N ALA A 963 16.25 15.93 11.73
CA ALA A 963 15.68 16.77 12.79
C ALA A 963 14.42 17.53 12.35
N VAL A 964 14.48 18.12 11.15
CA VAL A 964 13.37 18.82 10.51
C VAL A 964 12.19 17.87 10.26
N ALA A 965 12.46 16.68 9.73
CA ALA A 965 11.43 15.73 9.38
C ALA A 965 10.71 15.15 10.60
N GLN A 966 11.43 14.87 11.69
CA GLN A 966 10.82 14.45 12.95
C GLN A 966 9.87 15.53 13.52
N TRP A 967 10.27 16.80 13.46
CA TRP A 967 9.40 17.91 13.87
C TRP A 967 8.20 18.03 12.93
N TRP A 968 8.43 17.98 11.61
CA TRP A 968 7.40 18.10 10.60
C TRP A 968 6.32 17.03 10.77
N THR A 969 6.72 15.76 10.99
CA THR A 969 5.78 14.65 11.21
C THR A 969 4.77 14.95 12.31
N TRP A 970 5.25 15.43 13.45
CA TRP A 970 4.40 15.82 14.57
C TRP A 970 3.55 17.05 14.26
N GLU A 971 4.15 18.06 13.64
CA GLU A 971 3.47 19.29 13.30
C GLU A 971 2.30 19.02 12.35
N ARG A 972 2.46 18.10 11.40
CA ARG A 972 1.36 17.69 10.51
C ARG A 972 0.24 16.99 11.28
N GLU A 973 0.56 16.05 12.16
CA GLU A 973 -0.47 15.45 13.04
C GLU A 973 -1.21 16.51 13.87
N ARG A 974 -0.47 17.48 14.44
CA ARG A 974 -1.04 18.58 15.21
C ARG A 974 -1.99 19.45 14.38
N LEU A 975 -1.57 19.90 13.21
CA LEU A 975 -2.36 20.80 12.36
C LEU A 975 -3.64 20.14 11.84
N TRP A 976 -3.59 18.85 11.52
CA TRP A 976 -4.77 18.08 11.14
C TRP A 976 -5.63 17.64 12.34
N GLY A 977 -5.22 17.96 13.58
CA GLY A 977 -5.95 17.55 14.78
C GLY A 977 -5.94 16.06 15.04
N TYR A 978 -4.98 15.34 14.46
CA TYR A 978 -4.87 13.90 14.60
C TYR A 978 -4.54 13.52 16.04
N LYS A 979 -5.43 12.73 16.64
CA LYS A 979 -5.21 12.11 17.94
C LYS A 979 -5.06 10.62 17.69
N SER A 980 -3.83 10.11 17.82
CA SER A 980 -3.55 8.69 17.92
C SER A 980 -4.53 8.09 18.94
N THR A 981 -5.52 7.34 18.45
CA THR A 981 -6.54 6.71 19.29
C THR A 981 -5.83 5.69 20.19
N LYS A 982 -6.20 5.70 21.48
CA LYS A 982 -5.56 4.90 22.54
C LYS A 982 -5.66 3.39 22.32
#